data_AF-A0A8H8JQK0-F1
#
_entry.id   AF-A0A8H8JQK0-F1
#
_cell.length_a   1.000
_cell.length_b   1.000
_cell.length_c   1.000
_cell.angle_alpha   90.00
_cell.angle_beta   90.00
_cell.angle_gamma   90.00
#
_symmetry.space_group_name_H-M   'P 1'
#
loop_
_entity.id
_entity.type
_entity.pdbx_description
1 polymer ?
#
loop_
_entity_poly.entity_id
_entity_poly.type
_entity_poly.pdbx_seq_one_letter_code
_entity_poly.pdbx_strand_id
1 'polypeptide(L)'
;MLYDPEEDFYLLPWHFARLQSAARELFSEPNIALNLDEFTCRLYEAITPLGRYTRQRVRVILSEDLQYHITSTPLPKTADRVLSLQLDTIATNFSSRTLHKSTDRAPYDSARARIRADYASSCAPQDPPFDVLMWNVNGDVTETSIANFAVYLEGSELAAAVHGSERVIQERGAFVTPRANVGLISGVMRTELLEAGKVVEGRVTKEDVLRYGQLPDRYPMVCFNAVRGMYKVRLDIDSMEGTGSRSIEAIPSKKPGLQPVVVPKLFLGAPSSSNASVTPDTTPGLTPVSSPRSYASSGRRFSKSQLDSPELLPVLQPEPPSPFIWRRGVIIDCYDSYTNNLLQLFDQEGSLPDGNFSSSLASYVTILRADQLSWQDFESNVLPHLDFVILSPGPGSPHVPSDIGVGGDLLLAMASERLSIHPIPVLGVCLGHQALAALFGGKVVHAGELVHGRTVPVRHDGTELFEGLPADQPLHMVRYNSLTVDSSSLPPTLEIIASNLKDGEIMGLKHTTLPLYGVQFHPESVCSRRSMNGIDSGLYIMRNFMKIVDAFWANHGRADRLPLPSEIRQLGVLNLSENNLKNPPLFRQPDTRPSPNAAFLEVVKHDIGSYIPSFARARPDLVFESVCYSSSDPFFWLDSAAAVPGDTFARFSYMGPTTHHSCISYDLATHAVSCGTNVRKILDEADTFWHWMDRVQSDLAKHTDAGNGSEGLRCGFVGYFGYEMKTGALPGYSGVPKGTTSDVHAPDAQFMFADRLLAYDHWNNSWSLLGLVRRTSQISSETIIGREMGMDIGMSASEFSSWLDRTKQNLGILQPTPGPASDTDPLPLHFEYNSTPEVYKSAIKACQSHIADGNSYELCLTGQYASSTSGLSLDYLAVYKHFRTQNPASHAAFVSFPDTKTTIMSCSPELFIRFDGENGRQAVMKPIKGTLKRSKCRCGGLCKLPTCRQHKAECDAARYKIDEDRINAFVSDPKETAENLMIADLIRANLLEFCDPSSVDVTKLFALETYENVYSLVSTIVGAIPPSVGPVEGMRRCFPPGSMTGAPKLRSVQLLDMLETSSRRGIYSGCLGFLSLDDRAVFSVVIRTLVAHGDQLSYGAGGAITWLSEVDGEWAEVVLKAKSVLKGRVAKAE
;
A
#
# COMPACT_ATOMS: atom_id res chain seq x y z
N MET A 1 -19.43 8.57 11.97
CA MET A 1 -18.51 7.94 11.02
C MET A 1 -17.57 7.03 11.78
N LEU A 2 -17.14 5.95 11.16
CA LEU A 2 -16.06 5.11 11.67
C LEU A 2 -14.75 5.61 11.06
N TYR A 3 -13.74 5.77 11.90
CA TYR A 3 -12.35 5.76 11.49
C TYR A 3 -11.77 4.42 11.92
N ASP A 4 -11.34 3.62 10.96
CA ASP A 4 -10.66 2.35 11.20
C ASP A 4 -9.20 2.49 10.72
N PRO A 5 -8.18 2.15 11.52
CA PRO A 5 -6.79 2.23 11.08
C PRO A 5 -6.48 1.41 9.82
N GLU A 6 -7.26 0.36 9.55
CA GLU A 6 -7.10 -0.52 8.39
C GLU A 6 -7.85 0.01 7.14
N GLU A 7 -8.98 0.69 7.32
CA GLU A 7 -9.91 1.10 6.24
C GLU A 7 -10.09 2.61 6.09
N ASP A 8 -9.43 3.41 6.93
CA ASP A 8 -9.58 4.86 7.10
C ASP A 8 -11.03 5.27 7.46
N PHE A 9 -11.46 6.47 7.09
CA PHE A 9 -12.85 6.92 7.22
C PHE A 9 -13.80 6.11 6.34
N TYR A 10 -14.42 5.09 6.94
CA TYR A 10 -15.39 4.23 6.27
C TYR A 10 -16.54 5.05 5.64
N LEU A 11 -16.75 4.88 4.33
CA LEU A 11 -17.76 5.56 3.51
C LEU A 11 -17.64 7.10 3.50
N LEU A 12 -16.42 7.65 3.55
CA LEU A 12 -16.16 9.10 3.56
C LEU A 12 -16.91 9.90 2.46
N PRO A 13 -16.92 9.49 1.16
CA PRO A 13 -17.63 10.25 0.12
C PRO A 13 -19.13 10.37 0.38
N TRP A 14 -19.73 9.29 0.89
CA TRP A 14 -21.15 9.25 1.23
C TRP A 14 -21.47 10.07 2.48
N HIS A 15 -20.56 10.08 3.46
CA HIS A 15 -20.66 10.95 4.63
C HIS A 15 -20.61 12.43 4.23
N PHE A 16 -19.70 12.81 3.33
CA PHE A 16 -19.62 14.16 2.79
C PHE A 16 -20.87 14.55 1.98
N ALA A 17 -21.31 13.69 1.06
CA ALA A 17 -22.51 13.93 0.25
C ALA A 17 -23.76 14.12 1.12
N ARG A 18 -23.91 13.32 2.19
CA ARG A 18 -25.01 13.46 3.15
C ARG A 18 -24.93 14.78 3.92
N LEU A 19 -23.74 15.18 4.35
CA LEU A 19 -23.53 16.45 5.05
C LEU A 19 -23.86 17.65 4.14
N GLN A 20 -23.42 17.58 2.89
CA GLN A 20 -23.72 18.58 1.85
C GLN A 20 -25.23 18.68 1.55
N SER A 21 -25.95 17.55 1.48
CA SER A 21 -27.42 17.54 1.30
C SER A 21 -28.11 18.17 2.51
N ALA A 22 -27.72 17.78 3.72
CA ALA A 22 -28.30 18.32 4.95
C ALA A 22 -28.06 19.83 5.10
N ALA A 23 -26.88 20.32 4.72
CA ALA A 23 -26.57 21.75 4.73
C ALA A 23 -27.49 22.55 3.78
N ARG A 24 -27.75 22.02 2.57
CA ARG A 24 -28.66 22.65 1.59
C ARG A 24 -30.13 22.62 2.03
N GLU A 25 -30.52 21.61 2.78
CA GLU A 25 -31.90 21.46 3.26
C GLU A 25 -32.20 22.29 4.51
N LEU A 26 -31.23 22.44 5.42
CA LEU A 26 -31.42 23.04 6.73
C LEU A 26 -31.01 24.51 6.80
N PHE A 27 -30.05 24.96 5.99
CA PHE A 27 -29.58 26.34 6.00
C PHE A 27 -30.25 27.14 4.88
N SER A 28 -30.61 28.40 5.15
CA SER A 28 -31.45 29.23 4.27
C SER A 28 -30.77 29.70 2.97
N GLU A 29 -29.59 29.16 2.64
CA GLU A 29 -28.80 29.56 1.47
C GLU A 29 -28.82 28.50 0.35
N PRO A 30 -29.33 28.83 -0.86
CA PRO A 30 -29.53 27.86 -1.93
C PRO A 30 -28.22 27.38 -2.61
N ASN A 31 -27.07 28.00 -2.34
CA ASN A 31 -25.80 27.75 -3.05
C ASN A 31 -24.67 27.22 -2.14
N ILE A 32 -24.98 26.61 -1.00
CA ILE A 32 -23.94 26.05 -0.12
C ILE A 32 -23.17 24.93 -0.85
N ALA A 33 -21.86 25.11 -0.97
CA ALA A 33 -20.90 24.13 -1.45
C ALA A 33 -19.80 23.95 -0.40
N LEU A 34 -19.81 22.81 0.28
CA LEU A 34 -18.76 22.41 1.20
C LEU A 34 -17.52 21.99 0.41
N ASN A 35 -16.34 22.20 0.98
CA ASN A 35 -15.08 21.74 0.41
C ASN A 35 -14.71 20.36 0.99
N LEU A 36 -14.50 19.37 0.12
CA LEU A 36 -14.17 18.00 0.54
C LEU A 36 -12.77 17.90 1.16
N ASP A 37 -11.80 18.64 0.63
CA ASP A 37 -10.42 18.63 1.11
C ASP A 37 -10.35 19.25 2.51
N GLU A 38 -11.02 20.40 2.70
CA GLU A 38 -11.12 21.04 4.01
C GLU A 38 -11.82 20.13 5.03
N PHE A 39 -12.95 19.53 4.64
CA PHE A 39 -13.66 18.58 5.48
C PHE A 39 -12.77 17.40 5.89
N THR A 40 -12.01 16.85 4.94
CA THR A 40 -11.11 15.71 5.17
C THR A 40 -9.93 16.10 6.08
N CYS A 41 -9.31 17.26 5.87
CA CYS A 41 -8.25 17.77 6.75
C CYS A 41 -8.73 17.90 8.21
N ARG A 42 -9.92 18.50 8.41
CA ARG A 42 -10.51 18.66 9.74
C ARG A 42 -10.80 17.32 10.43
N LEU A 43 -11.17 16.30 9.67
CA LEU A 43 -11.36 14.95 10.20
C LEU A 43 -10.06 14.34 10.72
N TYR A 44 -8.96 14.45 9.96
CA TYR A 44 -7.64 13.98 10.40
C TYR A 44 -7.11 14.75 11.61
N GLU A 45 -7.32 16.07 11.66
CA GLU A 45 -7.01 16.88 12.86
C GLU A 45 -7.73 16.33 14.09
N ALA A 46 -9.01 15.97 13.97
CA ALA A 46 -9.83 15.55 15.09
C ALA A 46 -9.49 14.15 15.63
N ILE A 47 -8.94 13.24 14.81
CA ILE A 47 -8.54 11.89 15.26
C ILE A 47 -7.12 11.83 15.82
N THR A 48 -6.29 12.84 15.50
CA THR A 48 -4.88 12.89 15.88
C THR A 48 -4.67 12.76 17.41
N PRO A 49 -5.46 13.42 18.29
CA PRO A 49 -5.28 13.31 19.74
C PRO A 49 -5.48 11.90 20.33
N LEU A 50 -6.24 11.03 19.67
CA LEU A 50 -6.48 9.65 20.11
C LEU A 50 -5.57 8.63 19.39
N GLY A 51 -4.70 9.11 18.50
CA GLY A 51 -3.79 8.28 17.70
C GLY A 51 -4.45 7.69 16.45
N ARG A 52 -3.78 7.80 15.31
CA ARG A 52 -4.23 7.24 14.01
C ARG A 52 -4.31 5.70 14.00
N TYR A 53 -3.69 5.04 14.97
CA TYR A 53 -3.74 3.58 15.12
C TYR A 53 -4.93 3.11 15.98
N THR A 54 -5.73 4.03 16.51
CA THR A 54 -6.90 3.71 17.32
C THR A 54 -8.15 3.74 16.45
N ARG A 55 -8.94 2.66 16.50
CA ARG A 55 -10.29 2.63 15.92
C ARG A 55 -11.19 3.60 16.67
N GLN A 56 -11.79 4.55 15.93
CA GLN A 56 -12.49 5.69 16.53
C GLN A 56 -13.86 5.91 15.92
N ARG A 57 -14.83 6.28 16.76
CA ARG A 57 -16.09 6.88 16.31
C ARG A 57 -15.88 8.38 16.19
N VAL A 58 -16.01 8.89 14.97
CA VAL A 58 -15.90 10.32 14.67
C VAL A 58 -17.30 10.90 14.44
N ARG A 59 -17.62 11.94 15.21
CA ARG A 59 -18.87 12.70 15.11
C ARG A 59 -18.55 14.09 14.56
N VAL A 60 -19.26 14.45 13.50
CA VAL A 60 -19.18 15.75 12.85
C VAL A 60 -20.49 16.49 13.11
N ILE A 61 -20.40 17.74 13.52
CA ILE A 61 -21.50 18.71 13.59
C ILE A 61 -21.11 19.88 12.69
N LEU A 62 -22.00 20.30 11.80
CA LEU A 62 -21.83 21.49 10.98
C LEU A 62 -22.77 22.57 11.54
N SER A 63 -22.22 23.73 11.89
CA SER A 63 -23.00 24.89 12.32
C SER A 63 -23.51 25.71 11.13
N GLU A 64 -24.45 26.63 11.38
CA GLU A 64 -25.08 27.48 10.35
C GLU A 64 -24.08 28.41 9.65
N ASP A 65 -23.00 28.80 10.33
CA ASP A 65 -21.84 29.54 9.79
C ASP A 65 -20.84 28.64 9.04
N LEU A 66 -21.24 27.41 8.70
CA LEU A 66 -20.46 26.41 7.96
C LEU A 66 -19.16 25.95 8.66
N GLN A 67 -19.06 26.11 9.98
CA GLN A 67 -17.92 25.60 10.75
C GLN A 67 -18.11 24.12 11.17
N TYR A 68 -17.02 23.34 11.09
CA TYR A 68 -17.01 21.94 11.52
C TYR A 68 -16.64 21.82 12.99
N HIS A 69 -17.52 21.23 13.80
CA HIS A 69 -17.24 20.77 15.14
C HIS A 69 -17.13 19.24 15.13
N ILE A 70 -15.89 18.74 15.27
CA ILE A 70 -15.59 17.32 15.14
C ILE A 70 -15.08 16.79 16.48
N THR A 71 -15.69 15.71 16.95
CA THR A 71 -15.25 14.99 18.15
C THR A 71 -14.96 13.54 17.80
N SER A 72 -13.85 13.03 18.28
CA SER A 72 -13.44 11.63 18.15
C SER A 72 -13.55 10.92 19.52
N THR A 73 -13.90 9.64 19.50
CA THR A 73 -13.98 8.80 20.70
C THR A 73 -13.50 7.39 20.36
N PRO A 74 -12.71 6.71 21.21
CA PRO A 74 -12.28 5.33 20.94
C PRO A 74 -13.49 4.40 20.77
N LEU A 75 -13.41 3.48 19.82
CA LEU A 75 -14.48 2.52 19.53
C LEU A 75 -13.90 1.10 19.38
N PRO A 76 -14.03 0.25 20.42
CA PRO A 76 -13.62 -1.16 20.35
C PRO A 76 -14.31 -1.90 19.19
N LYS A 77 -13.64 -2.92 18.62
CA LYS A 77 -14.29 -3.84 17.68
C LYS A 77 -15.47 -4.51 18.40
N THR A 78 -16.66 -4.45 17.80
CA THR A 78 -17.85 -5.08 18.39
C THR A 78 -17.65 -6.59 18.33
N ALA A 79 -17.67 -7.29 19.46
CA ALA A 79 -17.63 -8.75 19.48
C ALA A 79 -18.84 -9.32 18.69
N ASP A 80 -18.64 -10.47 18.04
CA ASP A 80 -19.67 -11.21 17.29
C ASP A 80 -20.71 -11.85 18.23
N ARG A 81 -21.48 -11.00 18.93
CA ARG A 81 -22.57 -11.38 19.82
C ARG A 81 -23.90 -10.83 19.29
N VAL A 82 -24.95 -11.61 19.48
CA VAL A 82 -26.33 -11.16 19.21
C VAL A 82 -26.69 -10.13 20.29
N LEU A 83 -27.09 -8.92 19.87
CA LEU A 83 -27.40 -7.81 20.78
C LEU A 83 -28.91 -7.72 21.06
N SER A 84 -29.28 -7.35 22.28
CA SER A 84 -30.68 -7.16 22.69
C SER A 84 -31.30 -5.89 22.12
N LEU A 85 -32.51 -5.99 21.59
CA LEU A 85 -33.29 -4.88 21.04
C LEU A 85 -34.66 -4.87 21.72
N GLN A 86 -35.09 -3.71 22.23
CA GLN A 86 -36.42 -3.55 22.80
C GLN A 86 -37.29 -2.71 21.88
N LEU A 87 -38.57 -3.07 21.70
CA LEU A 87 -39.54 -2.21 21.00
C LEU A 87 -40.01 -1.08 21.94
N ASP A 88 -40.06 0.16 21.47
CA ASP A 88 -40.56 1.30 22.26
C ASP A 88 -42.04 1.11 22.65
N THR A 89 -42.41 1.58 23.84
CA THR A 89 -43.77 1.47 24.37
C THR A 89 -44.70 2.57 23.84
N ILE A 90 -44.15 3.65 23.29
CA ILE A 90 -44.91 4.81 22.79
C ILE A 90 -44.66 4.99 21.28
N ALA A 91 -45.74 5.20 20.53
CA ALA A 91 -45.65 5.56 19.11
C ALA A 91 -44.91 6.89 18.94
N THR A 92 -43.92 6.93 18.06
CA THR A 92 -43.20 8.16 17.74
C THR A 92 -44.00 8.97 16.74
N ASN A 93 -44.28 10.23 17.08
CA ASN A 93 -44.97 11.16 16.20
C ASN A 93 -43.92 11.95 15.38
N PHE A 94 -43.67 11.50 14.15
CA PHE A 94 -42.75 12.20 13.23
C PHE A 94 -43.51 13.22 12.40
N SER A 95 -43.35 14.52 12.68
CA SER A 95 -43.74 15.57 11.72
C SER A 95 -42.65 15.68 10.65
N SER A 96 -43.03 15.47 9.39
CA SER A 96 -42.12 15.48 8.24
C SER A 96 -41.55 16.88 7.98
N ARG A 97 -40.33 17.16 8.48
CA ARG A 97 -39.24 17.86 7.76
C ARG A 97 -38.00 18.23 8.59
N THR A 98 -37.98 18.15 9.93
CA THR A 98 -36.86 18.77 10.72
C THR A 98 -36.28 17.96 11.89
N LEU A 99 -36.51 16.63 11.97
CA LEU A 99 -36.05 15.82 13.10
C LEU A 99 -35.17 14.66 12.65
N HIS A 100 -33.96 14.97 12.20
CA HIS A 100 -32.94 13.96 11.97
C HIS A 100 -32.27 13.61 13.31
N LYS A 101 -31.86 12.36 13.59
CA LYS A 101 -31.12 11.99 14.83
C LYS A 101 -29.82 12.77 15.08
N SER A 102 -29.33 13.46 14.05
CA SER A 102 -28.19 14.38 14.11
C SER A 102 -28.59 15.83 14.41
N THR A 103 -29.87 16.17 14.27
CA THR A 103 -30.44 17.53 14.38
C THR A 103 -31.34 17.67 15.62
N ASP A 104 -32.17 16.67 15.95
CA ASP A 104 -32.88 16.57 17.23
C ASP A 104 -32.85 15.13 17.73
N ARG A 105 -32.21 14.95 18.88
CA ARG A 105 -32.02 13.64 19.54
C ARG A 105 -33.01 13.40 20.68
N ALA A 106 -33.75 14.43 21.11
CA ALA A 106 -34.61 14.36 22.28
C ALA A 106 -35.66 13.22 22.20
N PRO A 107 -36.30 12.93 21.05
CA PRO A 107 -37.24 11.81 20.94
C PRO A 107 -36.56 10.44 21.16
N TYR A 108 -35.36 10.25 20.59
CA TYR A 108 -34.60 9.00 20.68
C TYR A 108 -34.03 8.77 22.08
N ASP A 109 -33.47 9.81 22.69
CA ASP A 109 -32.94 9.74 24.06
C ASP A 109 -34.09 9.52 25.07
N SER A 110 -35.27 10.12 24.83
CA SER A 110 -36.48 9.87 25.62
C SER A 110 -36.96 8.42 25.52
N ALA A 111 -36.92 7.82 24.32
CA ALA A 111 -37.25 6.40 24.13
C ALA A 111 -36.29 5.48 24.90
N ARG A 112 -34.98 5.75 24.85
CA ARG A 112 -34.00 5.01 25.65
C ARG A 112 -34.19 5.21 27.15
N ALA A 113 -34.50 6.42 27.59
CA ALA A 113 -34.72 6.73 29.00
C ALA A 113 -35.96 6.00 29.55
N ARG A 114 -37.06 5.95 28.78
CA ARG A 114 -38.26 5.18 29.13
C ARG A 114 -37.95 3.70 29.30
N ILE A 115 -37.36 3.08 28.28
CA ILE A 115 -37.02 1.65 28.34
C ILE A 115 -36.05 1.34 29.48
N ARG A 116 -35.07 2.22 29.76
CA ARG A 116 -34.17 2.05 30.92
C ARG A 116 -34.89 2.18 32.26
N ALA A 117 -35.87 3.08 32.37
CA ALA A 117 -36.66 3.25 33.58
C ALA A 117 -37.57 2.04 33.82
N ASP A 118 -38.24 1.57 32.77
CA ASP A 118 -39.06 0.35 32.80
C ASP A 118 -38.21 -0.86 33.21
N TYR A 119 -37.00 -0.97 32.67
CA TYR A 119 -36.04 -2.01 33.02
C TYR A 119 -35.52 -1.92 34.46
N ALA A 120 -35.20 -0.72 34.95
CA ALA A 120 -34.77 -0.52 36.33
C ALA A 120 -35.87 -0.89 37.35
N SER A 121 -37.14 -0.86 36.93
CA SER A 121 -38.29 -1.18 37.77
C SER A 121 -38.68 -2.66 37.82
N SER A 122 -38.13 -3.51 36.93
CA SER A 122 -38.54 -4.92 36.79
C SER A 122 -37.77 -5.93 37.66
N CYS A 123 -36.81 -5.49 38.49
CA CYS A 123 -36.04 -6.32 39.44
C CYS A 123 -35.42 -7.62 38.85
N ALA A 124 -35.05 -7.65 37.58
CA ALA A 124 -34.42 -8.81 36.93
C ALA A 124 -32.89 -8.61 36.76
N PRO A 125 -32.05 -9.65 36.98
CA PRO A 125 -30.59 -9.59 36.88
C PRO A 125 -30.09 -9.77 35.43
N GLN A 126 -30.67 -9.03 34.48
CA GLN A 126 -30.25 -9.07 33.07
C GLN A 126 -29.60 -7.72 32.66
N ASP A 127 -28.80 -7.73 31.59
CA ASP A 127 -28.22 -6.50 31.03
C ASP A 127 -29.31 -5.66 30.33
N PRO A 128 -29.30 -4.31 30.47
CA PRO A 128 -30.28 -3.45 29.81
C PRO A 128 -30.20 -3.59 28.28
N PRO A 129 -31.32 -3.40 27.55
CA PRO A 129 -31.35 -3.57 26.10
C PRO A 129 -30.34 -2.64 25.43
N PHE A 130 -29.60 -3.19 24.45
CA PHE A 130 -28.53 -2.46 23.76
C PHE A 130 -29.08 -1.25 22.98
N ASP A 131 -30.25 -1.41 22.36
CA ASP A 131 -30.91 -0.39 21.57
C ASP A 131 -32.45 -0.48 21.65
N VAL A 132 -33.13 0.56 21.18
CA VAL A 132 -34.59 0.67 21.17
C VAL A 132 -35.08 0.84 19.74
N LEU A 133 -36.00 -0.01 19.29
CA LEU A 133 -36.66 0.04 18.00
C LEU A 133 -37.94 0.89 18.08
N MET A 134 -38.08 1.85 17.16
CA MET A 134 -39.18 2.82 17.18
C MET A 134 -40.22 2.51 16.10
N TRP A 135 -41.47 2.91 16.36
CA TRP A 135 -42.60 2.74 15.44
C TRP A 135 -43.48 3.98 15.46
N ASN A 136 -44.21 4.25 14.37
CA ASN A 136 -45.02 5.46 14.20
C ASN A 136 -46.51 5.24 14.57
N VAL A 137 -47.31 6.30 14.58
CA VAL A 137 -48.76 6.21 14.92
C VAL A 137 -49.57 5.30 14.00
N ASN A 138 -49.08 4.99 12.80
CA ASN A 138 -49.72 4.07 11.85
C ASN A 138 -49.33 2.59 12.09
N GLY A 139 -48.51 2.32 13.11
CA GLY A 139 -48.01 0.98 13.44
C GLY A 139 -46.82 0.54 12.60
N ASP A 140 -46.26 1.40 11.73
CA ASP A 140 -45.09 1.04 10.93
C ASP A 140 -43.81 1.22 11.74
N VAL A 141 -42.90 0.25 11.62
CA VAL A 141 -41.56 0.29 12.20
C VAL A 141 -40.71 1.30 11.43
N THR A 142 -39.90 2.05 12.17
CA THR A 142 -39.02 3.08 11.64
C THR A 142 -37.57 2.63 11.83
N GLU A 143 -36.75 3.39 12.55
CA GLU A 143 -35.36 3.02 12.88
C GLU A 143 -35.20 2.67 14.36
N THR A 144 -33.97 2.36 14.77
CA THR A 144 -33.61 2.30 16.18
C THR A 144 -32.98 3.60 16.67
N SER A 145 -32.74 3.73 17.97
CA SER A 145 -32.13 4.94 18.55
C SER A 145 -30.73 5.27 18.01
N ILE A 146 -30.00 4.28 17.47
CA ILE A 146 -28.64 4.48 16.92
C ILE A 146 -28.37 3.82 15.55
N ALA A 147 -29.28 3.03 14.99
CA ALA A 147 -29.06 2.25 13.78
C ALA A 147 -30.32 2.14 12.89
N ASN A 148 -30.12 1.71 11.64
CA ASN A 148 -31.21 1.27 10.78
C ASN A 148 -31.53 -0.20 11.08
N PHE A 149 -32.75 -0.63 10.78
CA PHE A 149 -33.26 -1.97 11.07
C PHE A 149 -33.64 -2.71 9.77
N ALA A 150 -33.41 -4.02 9.73
CA ALA A 150 -33.97 -4.90 8.72
C ALA A 150 -34.29 -6.29 9.28
N VAL A 151 -35.27 -6.95 8.67
CA VAL A 151 -35.67 -8.33 8.99
C VAL A 151 -35.66 -9.18 7.73
N TYR A 152 -35.14 -10.40 7.83
CA TYR A 152 -35.16 -11.32 6.69
C TYR A 152 -36.55 -11.92 6.49
N LEU A 153 -37.10 -11.79 5.28
CA LEU A 153 -38.39 -12.37 4.87
C LEU A 153 -38.21 -13.25 3.63
N GLU A 154 -39.05 -14.26 3.49
CA GLU A 154 -39.09 -15.16 2.35
C GLU A 154 -40.53 -15.41 1.88
N GLY A 155 -40.71 -16.00 0.69
CA GLY A 155 -42.01 -16.45 0.19
C GLY A 155 -43.11 -15.38 0.20
N SER A 156 -44.27 -15.74 0.76
CA SER A 156 -45.44 -14.87 0.81
C SER A 156 -45.28 -13.66 1.74
N GLU A 157 -44.50 -13.78 2.83
CA GLU A 157 -44.26 -12.65 3.73
C GLU A 157 -43.44 -11.54 3.05
N LEU A 158 -42.44 -11.93 2.26
CA LEU A 158 -41.65 -10.98 1.46
C LEU A 158 -42.51 -10.28 0.38
N ALA A 159 -43.36 -11.05 -0.31
CA ALA A 159 -44.26 -10.51 -1.33
C ALA A 159 -45.30 -9.53 -0.74
N ALA A 160 -45.74 -9.74 0.49
CA ALA A 160 -46.65 -8.83 1.20
C ALA A 160 -45.95 -7.54 1.66
N ALA A 161 -44.66 -7.60 2.01
CA ALA A 161 -43.90 -6.46 2.49
C ALA A 161 -43.46 -5.50 1.36
N VAL A 162 -43.20 -6.01 0.15
CA VAL A 162 -42.62 -5.23 -0.96
C VAL A 162 -43.66 -4.99 -2.06
N HIS A 163 -44.35 -3.85 -2.05
CA HIS A 163 -45.22 -3.44 -3.15
C HIS A 163 -44.43 -2.74 -4.27
N GLY A 164 -44.22 -3.44 -5.40
CA GLY A 164 -43.70 -2.86 -6.65
C GLY A 164 -42.36 -3.46 -7.11
N SER A 165 -42.36 -3.90 -8.37
CA SER A 165 -41.23 -4.32 -9.23
C SER A 165 -40.38 -5.55 -8.84
N GLU A 166 -40.55 -6.57 -9.68
CA GLU A 166 -39.64 -7.67 -10.06
C GLU A 166 -39.88 -9.07 -9.48
N ARG A 167 -40.30 -9.97 -10.39
CA ARG A 167 -40.49 -11.43 -10.22
C ARG A 167 -39.22 -12.20 -9.78
N VAL A 168 -38.08 -11.52 -9.61
CA VAL A 168 -36.76 -12.15 -9.40
C VAL A 168 -36.47 -12.48 -7.92
N ILE A 169 -37.15 -11.84 -6.97
CA ILE A 169 -36.87 -12.01 -5.53
C ILE A 169 -37.62 -13.22 -4.92
N GLN A 170 -38.62 -13.77 -5.61
CA GLN A 170 -39.55 -14.76 -5.03
C GLN A 170 -38.91 -16.12 -4.67
N GLU A 171 -37.71 -16.44 -5.14
CA GLU A 171 -37.05 -17.74 -4.88
C GLU A 171 -35.98 -17.73 -3.78
N ARG A 172 -35.49 -16.57 -3.30
CA ARG A 172 -34.27 -16.52 -2.45
C ARG A 172 -34.35 -15.83 -1.08
N GLY A 173 -35.47 -15.19 -0.72
CA GLY A 173 -35.58 -14.41 0.53
C GLY A 173 -34.68 -13.16 0.55
N ALA A 174 -35.05 -12.14 1.33
CA ALA A 174 -34.32 -10.87 1.38
C ALA A 174 -34.47 -10.17 2.73
N PHE A 175 -33.45 -9.39 3.12
CA PHE A 175 -33.58 -8.46 4.24
C PHE A 175 -34.43 -7.25 3.84
N VAL A 176 -35.56 -7.08 4.51
CA VAL A 176 -36.48 -5.97 4.30
C VAL A 176 -36.23 -4.89 5.34
N THR A 177 -35.84 -3.71 4.89
CA THR A 177 -35.73 -2.51 5.72
C THR A 177 -36.98 -1.63 5.52
N PRO A 178 -37.46 -0.91 6.56
CA PRO A 178 -38.61 -0.02 6.40
C PRO A 178 -38.41 1.03 5.30
N ARG A 179 -39.48 1.56 4.74
CA ARG A 179 -39.40 2.61 3.70
C ARG A 179 -38.94 3.94 4.28
N ALA A 180 -38.18 4.72 3.51
CA ALA A 180 -37.70 6.03 3.99
C ALA A 180 -38.86 6.99 4.37
N ASN A 181 -40.00 6.88 3.68
CA ASN A 181 -41.14 7.77 3.88
C ASN A 181 -42.00 7.47 5.14
N VAL A 182 -41.76 6.38 5.88
CA VAL A 182 -42.52 6.06 7.11
C VAL A 182 -41.87 6.59 8.39
N GLY A 183 -40.86 7.48 8.27
CA GLY A 183 -40.09 8.02 9.38
C GLY A 183 -38.71 7.38 9.54
N LEU A 184 -38.26 6.57 8.56
CA LEU A 184 -36.93 5.98 8.55
C LEU A 184 -35.92 6.89 7.83
N ILE A 185 -34.82 7.24 8.50
CA ILE A 185 -33.75 8.06 7.90
C ILE A 185 -32.92 7.27 6.87
N SER A 186 -32.55 7.94 5.77
CA SER A 186 -31.51 7.51 4.82
C SER A 186 -30.12 7.52 5.48
N GLY A 187 -29.75 6.39 6.09
CA GLY A 187 -28.40 6.17 6.59
C GLY A 187 -27.40 5.98 5.45
N VAL A 188 -26.15 6.43 5.62
CA VAL A 188 -25.07 6.23 4.62
C VAL A 188 -24.90 4.75 4.24
N MET A 189 -24.79 3.87 5.24
CA MET A 189 -24.74 2.42 5.01
C MET A 189 -26.06 1.85 4.47
N ARG A 190 -27.21 2.48 4.77
CA ARG A 190 -28.50 2.05 4.20
C ARG A 190 -28.53 2.26 2.69
N THR A 191 -28.08 3.42 2.23
CA THR A 191 -27.98 3.74 0.80
C THR A 191 -27.07 2.73 0.11
N GLU A 192 -25.88 2.47 0.66
CA GLU A 192 -24.95 1.45 0.16
C GLU A 192 -25.61 0.06 0.07
N LEU A 193 -26.28 -0.40 1.13
CA LEU A 193 -26.91 -1.73 1.15
C LEU A 193 -28.09 -1.85 0.18
N LEU A 194 -28.85 -0.77 -0.06
CA LEU A 194 -29.93 -0.72 -1.04
C LEU A 194 -29.38 -0.75 -2.47
N GLU A 195 -28.35 0.05 -2.77
CA GLU A 195 -27.69 0.05 -4.08
C GLU A 195 -27.01 -1.29 -4.39
N ALA A 196 -26.46 -1.96 -3.36
CA ALA A 196 -25.89 -3.29 -3.48
C ALA A 196 -26.93 -4.42 -3.54
N GLY A 197 -28.23 -4.12 -3.41
CA GLY A 197 -29.32 -5.11 -3.37
C GLY A 197 -29.25 -6.07 -2.18
N LYS A 198 -28.48 -5.74 -1.12
CA LYS A 198 -28.35 -6.55 0.10
C LYS A 198 -29.55 -6.40 1.02
N VAL A 199 -30.23 -5.26 0.96
CA VAL A 199 -31.52 -5.02 1.60
C VAL A 199 -32.49 -4.44 0.57
N VAL A 200 -33.79 -4.61 0.82
CA VAL A 200 -34.86 -4.05 -0.02
C VAL A 200 -35.81 -3.23 0.84
N GLU A 201 -36.40 -2.17 0.27
CA GLU A 201 -37.39 -1.37 0.99
C GLU A 201 -38.75 -2.07 1.00
N GLY A 202 -39.34 -2.22 2.18
CA GLY A 202 -40.67 -2.79 2.34
C GLY A 202 -41.38 -2.27 3.57
N ARG A 203 -42.64 -2.65 3.73
CA ARG A 203 -43.44 -2.34 4.91
C ARG A 203 -43.20 -3.39 5.99
N VAL A 204 -42.81 -2.94 7.18
CA VAL A 204 -42.64 -3.77 8.38
C VAL A 204 -43.42 -3.09 9.51
N THR A 205 -44.40 -3.78 10.08
CA THR A 205 -45.23 -3.23 11.19
C THR A 205 -44.72 -3.67 12.55
N LYS A 206 -45.18 -3.01 13.62
CA LYS A 206 -44.84 -3.41 14.99
C LYS A 206 -45.37 -4.82 15.31
N GLU A 207 -46.56 -5.17 14.80
CA GLU A 207 -47.13 -6.51 14.95
C GLU A 207 -46.29 -7.55 14.21
N ASP A 208 -45.77 -7.21 13.03
CA ASP A 208 -44.84 -8.07 12.30
C ASP A 208 -43.56 -8.30 13.10
N VAL A 209 -42.96 -7.26 13.68
CA VAL A 209 -41.73 -7.39 14.48
C VAL A 209 -41.95 -8.21 15.73
N LEU A 210 -43.06 -8.02 16.45
CA LEU A 210 -43.41 -8.86 17.61
C LEU A 210 -43.58 -10.33 17.21
N ARG A 211 -44.26 -10.61 16.08
CA ARG A 211 -44.41 -11.96 15.54
C ARG A 211 -43.06 -12.57 15.13
N TYR A 212 -42.23 -11.81 14.42
CA TYR A 212 -40.92 -12.26 13.94
C TYR A 212 -39.93 -12.48 15.08
N GLY A 213 -40.00 -11.67 16.14
CA GLY A 213 -39.14 -11.80 17.31
C GLY A 213 -39.38 -13.08 18.11
N GLN A 214 -40.57 -13.67 18.02
CA GLN A 214 -40.88 -14.99 18.61
C GLN A 214 -40.26 -16.16 17.82
N LEU A 215 -39.83 -15.92 16.57
CA LEU A 215 -39.31 -16.92 15.65
C LEU A 215 -37.96 -16.47 15.03
N PRO A 216 -36.92 -16.21 15.86
CA PRO A 216 -35.67 -15.60 15.40
C PRO A 216 -34.90 -16.45 14.39
N ASP A 217 -35.05 -17.78 14.42
CA ASP A 217 -34.42 -18.70 13.45
C ASP A 217 -35.04 -18.60 12.05
N ARG A 218 -36.32 -18.21 11.96
CA ARG A 218 -37.05 -18.05 10.69
C ARG A 218 -36.97 -16.62 10.15
N TYR A 219 -36.96 -15.63 11.03
CA TYR A 219 -36.92 -14.21 10.67
C TYR A 219 -35.75 -13.51 11.35
N PRO A 220 -34.50 -13.81 10.95
CA PRO A 220 -33.33 -13.17 11.55
C PRO A 220 -33.40 -11.65 11.35
N MET A 221 -33.14 -10.93 12.45
CA MET A 221 -33.15 -9.48 12.49
C MET A 221 -31.74 -8.92 12.58
N VAL A 222 -31.51 -7.81 11.89
CA VAL A 222 -30.23 -7.10 11.89
C VAL A 222 -30.43 -5.61 12.10
N CYS A 223 -29.48 -5.02 12.82
CA CYS A 223 -29.31 -3.58 12.87
C CYS A 223 -28.01 -3.22 12.13
N PHE A 224 -27.99 -2.06 11.47
CA PHE A 224 -26.81 -1.65 10.71
C PHE A 224 -26.60 -0.13 10.73
N ASN A 225 -25.33 0.28 10.77
CA ASN A 225 -24.90 1.66 10.57
C ASN A 225 -23.42 1.72 10.16
N ALA A 226 -23.01 2.86 9.60
CA ALA A 226 -21.62 3.11 9.15
C ALA A 226 -20.58 3.19 10.30
N VAL A 227 -20.94 2.86 11.55
CA VAL A 227 -20.02 2.86 12.70
C VAL A 227 -19.71 1.44 13.18
N ARG A 228 -20.70 0.56 13.17
CA ARG A 228 -20.61 -0.81 13.69
C ARG A 228 -20.83 -1.88 12.62
N GLY A 229 -21.02 -1.50 11.37
CA GLY A 229 -21.41 -2.41 10.31
C GLY A 229 -22.82 -2.96 10.55
N MET A 230 -23.08 -4.17 10.04
CA MET A 230 -24.34 -4.90 10.19
C MET A 230 -24.16 -6.00 11.24
N TYR A 231 -25.02 -6.03 12.25
CA TYR A 231 -24.92 -6.95 13.38
C TYR A 231 -26.29 -7.55 13.72
N LYS A 232 -26.27 -8.80 14.19
CA LYS A 232 -27.48 -9.56 14.56
C LYS A 232 -28.08 -9.01 15.85
N VAL A 233 -29.41 -8.94 15.88
CA VAL A 233 -30.16 -8.50 17.06
C VAL A 233 -31.24 -9.51 17.41
N ARG A 234 -31.58 -9.59 18.70
CA ARG A 234 -32.72 -10.35 19.22
C ARG A 234 -33.69 -9.36 19.86
N LEU A 235 -34.98 -9.49 19.54
CA LEU A 235 -36.02 -8.73 20.19
C LEU A 235 -36.33 -9.33 21.57
N ASP A 236 -36.27 -8.53 22.63
CA ASP A 236 -36.67 -8.98 23.97
C ASP A 236 -38.19 -8.78 24.14
N ILE A 237 -38.91 -9.89 24.33
CA ILE A 237 -40.38 -9.96 24.38
C ILE A 237 -40.81 -10.39 25.79
N ASP A 238 -40.61 -9.53 26.79
CA ASP A 238 -41.14 -9.80 28.12
C ASP A 238 -42.58 -9.27 28.27
N SER A 239 -43.49 -10.24 28.46
CA SER A 239 -44.89 -10.22 28.94
C SER A 239 -45.61 -8.85 29.03
N MET A 240 -46.06 -8.32 27.89
CA MET A 240 -47.08 -7.26 27.81
C MET A 240 -48.53 -7.80 27.85
N GLU A 241 -48.78 -8.94 28.51
CA GLU A 241 -50.13 -9.50 28.69
C GLU A 241 -50.49 -9.65 30.17
N GLY A 242 -50.80 -8.52 30.79
CA GLY A 242 -51.77 -8.46 31.87
C GLY A 242 -53.12 -8.04 31.29
N THR A 243 -54.10 -8.94 31.35
CA THR A 243 -55.56 -8.79 31.09
C THR A 243 -56.09 -9.19 29.70
N GLY A 244 -56.93 -10.25 29.69
CA GLY A 244 -58.16 -10.25 28.89
C GLY A 244 -58.25 -11.21 27.69
N SER A 245 -58.54 -12.49 27.97
CA SER A 245 -59.10 -13.50 27.04
C SER A 245 -60.06 -12.96 25.97
N ARG A 246 -59.84 -13.36 24.70
CA ARG A 246 -60.90 -13.95 23.86
C ARG A 246 -60.35 -14.73 22.66
N SER A 247 -60.83 -15.96 22.58
CA SER A 247 -60.68 -17.00 21.57
C SER A 247 -61.01 -16.59 20.13
N ILE A 248 -60.22 -17.07 19.16
CA ILE A 248 -60.68 -17.32 17.79
C ILE A 248 -60.44 -18.80 17.47
N GLU A 249 -61.54 -19.44 17.07
CA GLU A 249 -61.67 -20.87 16.77
C GLU A 249 -60.92 -21.32 15.50
N ALA A 250 -60.66 -22.62 15.48
CA ALA A 250 -59.92 -23.36 14.46
C ALA A 250 -60.59 -23.40 13.08
N ILE A 251 -59.77 -23.38 12.02
CA ILE A 251 -60.14 -23.85 10.68
C ILE A 251 -59.48 -25.23 10.46
N PRO A 252 -60.18 -26.26 9.94
CA PRO A 252 -59.69 -27.63 9.97
C PRO A 252 -58.67 -27.93 8.87
N SER A 253 -57.71 -28.78 9.26
CA SER A 253 -56.71 -29.44 8.42
C SER A 253 -57.31 -30.36 7.35
N LYS A 254 -56.89 -30.18 6.09
CA LYS A 254 -56.75 -31.27 5.10
C LYS A 254 -55.50 -31.03 4.23
N LYS A 255 -54.44 -31.79 4.51
CA LYS A 255 -53.29 -32.08 3.63
C LYS A 255 -53.73 -33.16 2.61
N PRO A 256 -53.12 -33.29 1.39
CA PRO A 256 -51.73 -33.77 1.30
C PRO A 256 -50.88 -33.34 0.09
N GLY A 257 -49.57 -33.32 0.34
CA GLY A 257 -48.57 -33.82 -0.62
C GLY A 257 -47.66 -32.79 -1.26
N LEU A 258 -46.52 -32.48 -0.64
CA LEU A 258 -45.24 -32.23 -1.35
C LEU A 258 -44.07 -32.32 -0.35
N GLN A 259 -42.97 -32.87 -0.85
CA GLN A 259 -41.80 -33.40 -0.14
C GLN A 259 -41.00 -32.35 0.67
N PRO A 260 -40.17 -32.76 1.64
CA PRO A 260 -39.38 -31.82 2.43
C PRO A 260 -38.33 -31.15 1.54
N VAL A 261 -38.43 -29.83 1.42
CA VAL A 261 -37.35 -28.98 0.89
C VAL A 261 -36.24 -28.96 1.94
N VAL A 262 -35.06 -29.41 1.51
CA VAL A 262 -33.82 -29.38 2.27
C VAL A 262 -33.39 -27.93 2.43
N VAL A 263 -33.41 -27.43 3.67
CA VAL A 263 -32.78 -26.17 4.05
C VAL A 263 -31.26 -26.42 4.13
N PRO A 264 -30.40 -25.66 3.43
CA PRO A 264 -28.95 -25.83 3.54
C PRO A 264 -28.46 -25.41 4.92
N LYS A 265 -27.87 -26.35 5.66
CA LYS A 265 -27.07 -26.08 6.86
C LYS A 265 -25.83 -25.28 6.45
N LEU A 266 -25.68 -24.05 6.94
CA LEU A 266 -24.37 -23.42 7.07
C LEU A 266 -23.64 -24.09 8.25
N PHE A 267 -22.61 -24.89 7.94
CA PHE A 267 -21.63 -25.36 8.90
C PHE A 267 -20.50 -24.33 8.98
N LEU A 268 -20.30 -23.75 10.16
CA LEU A 268 -19.00 -23.25 10.60
C LEU A 268 -18.69 -23.99 11.91
N GLY A 269 -17.71 -24.88 11.86
CA GLY A 269 -17.20 -25.58 13.03
C GLY A 269 -16.31 -24.66 13.83
N ALA A 270 -16.60 -24.50 15.12
CA ALA A 270 -15.62 -24.10 16.12
C ALA A 270 -15.10 -25.37 16.82
N PRO A 271 -13.82 -25.39 17.27
CA PRO A 271 -13.22 -26.56 17.90
C PRO A 271 -13.81 -26.81 19.28
N SER A 272 -13.91 -28.10 19.62
CA SER A 272 -14.37 -28.61 20.90
C SER A 272 -13.39 -28.28 22.03
N SER A 273 -13.86 -27.62 23.09
CA SER A 273 -13.33 -27.84 24.44
C SER A 273 -14.46 -27.85 25.46
N SER A 274 -14.30 -28.75 26.42
CA SER A 274 -15.29 -29.22 27.38
C SER A 274 -15.35 -28.38 28.67
N ASN A 275 -16.59 -28.14 29.10
CA ASN A 275 -17.12 -28.12 30.49
C ASN A 275 -16.77 -27.03 31.52
N ALA A 276 -17.88 -26.53 32.08
CA ALA A 276 -18.15 -26.00 33.44
C ALA A 276 -17.63 -24.59 33.79
N SER A 277 -18.34 -23.70 34.50
CA SER A 277 -19.73 -23.57 34.95
C SER A 277 -19.86 -22.24 35.73
N VAL A 278 -21.07 -21.63 35.73
CA VAL A 278 -21.61 -20.64 36.70
C VAL A 278 -21.38 -19.12 36.47
N THR A 279 -22.50 -18.40 36.60
CA THR A 279 -22.93 -16.98 36.50
C THR A 279 -22.60 -16.11 37.76
N PRO A 280 -23.10 -14.85 37.92
CA PRO A 280 -23.14 -13.63 37.06
C PRO A 280 -22.69 -12.33 37.81
N ASP A 281 -22.86 -11.17 37.13
CA ASP A 281 -23.06 -9.78 37.62
C ASP A 281 -21.87 -8.86 37.98
N THR A 282 -21.61 -7.85 37.14
CA THR A 282 -22.14 -6.47 37.30
C THR A 282 -21.47 -5.47 36.32
N THR A 283 -22.29 -4.68 35.62
CA THR A 283 -21.89 -3.48 34.85
C THR A 283 -21.95 -2.23 35.74
N PRO A 284 -21.02 -1.27 35.67
CA PRO A 284 -21.23 0.07 36.19
C PRO A 284 -21.81 1.00 35.09
N GLY A 285 -22.93 1.64 35.41
CA GLY A 285 -23.51 2.73 34.63
C GLY A 285 -22.76 4.06 34.83
N LEU A 286 -22.63 4.82 33.74
CA LEU A 286 -22.21 6.22 33.73
C LEU A 286 -23.45 7.12 33.75
N THR A 287 -23.47 8.12 34.64
CA THR A 287 -24.27 9.35 34.49
C THR A 287 -23.43 10.59 34.85
N PRO A 288 -23.78 11.77 34.30
CA PRO A 288 -22.83 12.85 34.06
C PRO A 288 -22.88 14.02 35.06
N VAL A 289 -21.69 14.62 35.24
CA VAL A 289 -21.31 16.03 35.48
C VAL A 289 -22.37 17.04 35.95
N SER A 290 -22.16 17.65 37.14
CA SER A 290 -21.94 19.11 37.29
C SER A 290 -21.69 19.57 38.74
N SER A 291 -20.93 20.65 38.83
CA SER A 291 -20.25 21.39 39.92
C SER A 291 -21.15 22.17 40.92
N PRO A 292 -20.63 23.11 41.74
CA PRO A 292 -19.69 23.03 42.87
C PRO A 292 -20.30 23.63 44.17
N ARG A 293 -19.85 23.26 45.39
CA ARG A 293 -19.74 24.16 46.58
C ARG A 293 -19.33 23.44 47.88
N SER A 294 -18.39 24.11 48.57
CA SER A 294 -18.02 24.13 49.99
C SER A 294 -18.93 23.42 51.03
N TYR A 295 -18.34 22.65 51.96
CA TYR A 295 -18.03 23.05 53.35
C TYR A 295 -17.41 21.88 54.13
N ALA A 296 -16.59 22.23 55.13
CA ALA A 296 -15.80 21.35 55.99
C ALA A 296 -16.62 20.39 56.89
N SER A 297 -16.04 19.25 57.29
CA SER A 297 -15.67 18.96 58.70
C SER A 297 -15.45 17.46 59.00
N SER A 298 -14.30 17.16 59.61
CA SER A 298 -14.06 16.21 60.73
C SER A 298 -14.68 14.80 60.77
N GLY A 299 -13.84 13.78 61.04
CA GLY A 299 -14.29 12.65 61.88
C GLY A 299 -13.63 11.29 61.66
N ARG A 300 -12.40 11.14 62.20
CA ARG A 300 -11.70 9.91 62.67
C ARG A 300 -12.43 8.55 62.69
N ARG A 301 -11.72 7.55 62.12
CA ARG A 301 -11.35 6.21 62.64
C ARG A 301 -12.45 5.28 63.20
N PHE A 302 -12.55 4.07 62.64
CA PHE A 302 -12.10 2.84 63.31
C PHE A 302 -11.92 1.66 62.32
N SER A 303 -11.08 0.72 62.74
CA SER A 303 -10.36 -0.32 62.00
C SER A 303 -10.92 -1.74 62.19
N LYS A 304 -10.36 -2.67 61.38
CA LYS A 304 -10.36 -4.16 61.44
C LYS A 304 -11.53 -4.81 60.68
N SER A 305 -11.36 -5.81 59.83
CA SER A 305 -10.20 -6.66 59.49
C SER A 305 -10.56 -7.49 58.25
N GLN A 306 -9.52 -7.78 57.46
CA GLN A 306 -9.42 -8.49 56.18
C GLN A 306 -10.15 -9.83 56.04
N LEU A 307 -10.69 -10.07 54.83
CA LEU A 307 -10.46 -11.29 54.02
C LEU A 307 -10.85 -11.03 52.54
N ASP A 308 -9.80 -10.68 51.78
CA ASP A 308 -9.44 -11.05 50.39
C ASP A 308 -10.45 -10.95 49.23
N SER A 309 -10.25 -9.91 48.43
CA SER A 309 -10.61 -9.82 47.00
C SER A 309 -9.36 -10.13 46.16
N PRO A 310 -9.45 -10.79 45.00
CA PRO A 310 -8.33 -10.86 44.06
C PRO A 310 -8.05 -9.45 43.53
N GLU A 311 -6.87 -8.92 43.84
CA GLU A 311 -6.34 -7.70 43.24
C GLU A 311 -6.34 -7.86 41.71
N LEU A 312 -7.23 -7.14 41.04
CA LEU A 312 -7.00 -6.73 39.65
C LEU A 312 -5.74 -5.87 39.69
N LEU A 313 -4.62 -6.46 39.25
CA LEU A 313 -3.42 -5.70 38.90
C LEU A 313 -3.85 -4.52 38.02
N PRO A 314 -3.42 -3.28 38.34
CA PRO A 314 -3.67 -2.17 37.46
C PRO A 314 -3.13 -2.55 36.08
N VAL A 315 -3.95 -2.37 35.04
CA VAL A 315 -3.40 -2.20 33.69
C VAL A 315 -2.41 -1.06 33.84
N LEU A 316 -1.12 -1.40 33.83
CA LEU A 316 -0.05 -0.44 33.77
C LEU A 316 -0.35 0.44 32.57
N GLN A 317 -0.88 1.64 32.82
CA GLN A 317 -0.60 2.73 31.90
C GLN A 317 0.92 2.82 31.93
N PRO A 318 1.63 2.60 30.80
CA PRO A 318 3.06 2.82 30.78
C PRO A 318 3.27 4.24 31.31
N GLU A 319 4.17 4.40 32.29
CA GLU A 319 4.53 5.73 32.77
C GLU A 319 4.82 6.63 31.56
N PRO A 320 4.42 7.92 31.60
CA PRO A 320 4.77 8.84 30.51
C PRO A 320 6.28 8.76 30.32
N PRO A 321 6.76 8.39 29.11
CA PRO A 321 8.16 8.07 28.92
C PRO A 321 9.02 9.29 29.27
N SER A 322 10.16 9.04 29.91
CA SER A 322 11.23 10.04 30.03
C SER A 322 11.50 10.68 28.66
N PRO A 323 11.75 12.01 28.59
CA PRO A 323 11.95 12.70 27.32
C PRO A 323 13.07 12.05 26.50
N PHE A 324 12.87 11.89 25.19
CA PHE A 324 13.84 11.23 24.34
C PHE A 324 15.09 12.10 24.14
N ILE A 325 16.17 11.55 24.70
CA ILE A 325 17.57 11.92 24.62
C ILE A 325 18.23 11.87 23.23
N TRP A 326 18.19 12.89 22.37
CA TRP A 326 19.00 12.83 21.14
C TRP A 326 20.50 12.68 21.44
N ARG A 327 21.13 11.68 20.83
CA ARG A 327 22.53 11.32 20.98
C ARG A 327 23.19 11.20 19.62
N ARG A 328 24.48 11.53 19.56
CA ARG A 328 25.23 11.45 18.31
C ARG A 328 25.65 10.01 18.08
N GLY A 329 25.27 9.43 16.96
CA GLY A 329 25.63 8.06 16.68
C GLY A 329 25.80 7.78 15.21
N VAL A 330 26.40 6.63 14.93
CA VAL A 330 26.55 6.11 13.59
C VAL A 330 25.84 4.77 13.48
N ILE A 331 25.12 4.57 12.38
CA ILE A 331 24.68 3.25 11.94
C ILE A 331 25.71 2.76 10.92
N ILE A 332 26.35 1.64 11.20
CA ILE A 332 27.25 0.97 10.27
C ILE A 332 26.39 0.05 9.41
N ASP A 333 26.23 0.41 8.14
CA ASP A 333 25.46 -0.32 7.14
C ASP A 333 26.29 -1.46 6.53
N CYS A 334 25.95 -2.68 6.88
CA CYS A 334 26.51 -3.92 6.33
C CYS A 334 25.84 -4.31 5.00
N TYR A 335 25.47 -3.33 4.16
CA TYR A 335 24.82 -3.51 2.86
C TYR A 335 23.45 -4.19 2.93
N ASP A 336 22.68 -3.91 3.98
CA ASP A 336 21.31 -4.41 4.09
C ASP A 336 20.31 -3.52 3.36
N SER A 337 19.19 -4.11 2.96
CA SER A 337 18.08 -3.37 2.36
C SER A 337 17.10 -2.79 3.34
N TYR A 338 17.27 -3.02 4.64
CA TYR A 338 16.40 -2.54 5.70
C TYR A 338 17.11 -1.53 6.62
N THR A 339 18.41 -1.25 6.43
CA THR A 339 19.20 -0.35 7.29
C THR A 339 18.51 1.01 7.50
N ASN A 340 17.99 1.62 6.43
CA ASN A 340 17.31 2.91 6.55
C ASN A 340 16.02 2.85 7.38
N ASN A 341 15.34 1.70 7.47
CA ASN A 341 14.14 1.56 8.30
C ASN A 341 14.43 1.78 9.79
N LEU A 342 15.68 1.55 10.25
CA LEU A 342 16.12 1.83 11.62
C LEU A 342 15.99 3.32 11.99
N LEU A 343 16.06 4.22 11.00
CA LEU A 343 15.95 5.66 11.22
C LEU A 343 14.60 6.05 11.80
N GLN A 344 13.53 5.36 11.39
CA GLN A 344 12.20 5.64 11.90
C GLN A 344 12.05 5.26 13.38
N LEU A 345 12.97 4.45 13.94
CA LEU A 345 12.95 4.13 15.36
C LEU A 345 13.41 5.32 16.24
N PHE A 346 13.98 6.37 15.65
CA PHE A 346 14.31 7.62 16.33
C PHE A 346 13.12 8.57 16.44
N ASP A 347 12.00 8.32 15.77
CA ASP A 347 10.81 9.16 15.81
C ASP A 347 10.02 8.93 17.12
N GLN A 348 10.48 9.59 18.17
CA GLN A 348 10.01 9.40 19.53
C GLN A 348 9.17 10.63 19.91
N GLU A 349 7.85 10.52 19.69
CA GLU A 349 6.84 11.58 19.83
C GLU A 349 7.16 12.62 20.93
N GLY A 350 7.06 13.91 20.60
CA GLY A 350 7.17 15.03 21.56
C GLY A 350 8.59 15.45 21.95
N SER A 351 9.64 14.86 21.36
CA SER A 351 11.04 15.11 21.73
C SER A 351 11.89 15.57 20.53
N LEU A 352 11.52 16.65 19.85
CA LEU A 352 12.29 17.19 18.72
C LEU A 352 13.08 18.44 19.14
N PRO A 353 14.43 18.41 19.15
CA PRO A 353 15.28 19.56 19.50
C PRO A 353 14.91 20.84 18.74
N ASP A 354 14.64 20.68 17.43
CA ASP A 354 14.37 21.80 16.52
C ASP A 354 12.92 21.78 15.99
N GLY A 355 12.04 20.95 16.55
CA GLY A 355 10.64 20.80 16.09
C GLY A 355 10.47 20.08 14.75
N ASN A 356 11.55 19.63 14.11
CA ASN A 356 11.53 18.86 12.86
C ASN A 356 12.35 17.56 13.00
N PHE A 357 11.73 16.42 12.66
CA PHE A 357 12.34 15.10 12.80
C PHE A 357 13.53 14.91 11.87
N SER A 358 13.36 15.24 10.58
CA SER A 358 14.39 15.11 9.55
C SER A 358 15.65 15.90 9.85
N SER A 359 15.50 17.15 10.32
CA SER A 359 16.65 17.99 10.68
C SER A 359 17.38 17.48 11.93
N SER A 360 16.63 16.98 12.91
CA SER A 360 17.17 16.38 14.12
C SER A 360 17.94 15.11 13.76
N LEU A 361 17.33 14.22 12.97
CA LEU A 361 17.97 12.99 12.49
C LEU A 361 19.29 13.28 11.76
N ALA A 362 19.30 14.20 10.79
CA ALA A 362 20.49 14.57 10.03
C ALA A 362 21.60 15.21 10.89
N SER A 363 21.25 15.79 12.05
CA SER A 363 22.21 16.43 12.95
C SER A 363 22.86 15.45 13.94
N TYR A 364 22.19 14.34 14.24
CA TYR A 364 22.58 13.41 15.30
C TYR A 364 22.96 12.02 14.79
N VAL A 365 22.37 11.53 13.70
CA VAL A 365 22.56 10.15 13.23
C VAL A 365 23.12 10.16 11.81
N THR A 366 24.25 9.49 11.62
CA THR A 366 24.87 9.30 10.29
C THR A 366 24.90 7.83 9.95
N ILE A 367 24.57 7.45 8.71
CA ILE A 367 24.75 6.08 8.21
C ILE A 367 26.06 6.02 7.42
N LEU A 368 26.98 5.13 7.81
CA LEU A 368 28.22 4.86 7.08
C LEU A 368 28.22 3.40 6.63
N ARG A 369 28.66 3.11 5.40
CA ARG A 369 28.82 1.72 4.96
C ARG A 369 30.01 1.06 5.66
N ALA A 370 29.90 -0.24 5.87
CA ALA A 370 30.89 -1.04 6.59
C ALA A 370 32.31 -0.96 6.01
N ASP A 371 32.47 -0.65 4.72
CA ASP A 371 33.74 -0.59 3.99
C ASP A 371 34.12 0.82 3.51
N GLN A 372 33.35 1.86 3.88
CA GLN A 372 33.59 3.24 3.41
C GLN A 372 34.87 3.86 3.99
N LEU A 373 35.31 3.42 5.16
CA LEU A 373 36.47 3.95 5.88
C LEU A 373 37.38 2.80 6.30
N SER A 374 38.68 3.09 6.42
CA SER A 374 39.58 2.17 7.11
C SER A 374 39.32 2.20 8.61
N TRP A 375 39.67 1.12 9.33
CA TRP A 375 39.61 1.11 10.80
C TRP A 375 40.33 2.31 11.43
N GLN A 376 41.53 2.64 10.91
CA GLN A 376 42.34 3.74 11.45
C GLN A 376 41.64 5.10 11.29
N ASP A 377 41.00 5.34 10.14
CA ASP A 377 40.24 6.56 9.90
C ASP A 377 38.98 6.62 10.75
N PHE A 378 38.28 5.48 10.91
CA PHE A 378 37.10 5.40 11.76
C PHE A 378 37.44 5.67 13.23
N GLU A 379 38.48 5.02 13.76
CA GLU A 379 38.94 5.18 15.14
C GLU A 379 39.40 6.62 15.43
N SER A 380 40.11 7.25 14.49
CA SER A 380 40.70 8.58 14.71
C SER A 380 39.72 9.73 14.45
N ASN A 381 38.89 9.63 13.40
CA ASN A 381 38.12 10.76 12.88
C ASN A 381 36.60 10.65 13.12
N VAL A 382 36.10 9.47 13.48
CA VAL A 382 34.66 9.24 13.67
C VAL A 382 34.36 8.94 15.13
N LEU A 383 34.97 7.89 15.67
CA LEU A 383 34.67 7.35 16.99
C LEU A 383 34.72 8.37 18.15
N PRO A 384 35.68 9.34 18.19
CA PRO A 384 35.73 10.34 19.27
C PRO A 384 34.50 11.26 19.34
N HIS A 385 33.73 11.35 18.25
CA HIS A 385 32.56 12.21 18.12
C HIS A 385 31.24 11.51 18.48
N LEU A 386 31.25 10.20 18.73
CA LEU A 386 30.05 9.38 18.90
C LEU A 386 29.71 9.13 20.37
N ASP A 387 28.41 9.09 20.65
CA ASP A 387 27.82 8.59 21.89
C ASP A 387 27.46 7.10 21.79
N PHE A 388 27.12 6.59 20.60
CA PHE A 388 26.75 5.19 20.37
C PHE A 388 27.04 4.73 18.93
N VAL A 389 27.04 3.41 18.72
CA VAL A 389 27.09 2.77 17.39
C VAL A 389 25.95 1.76 17.25
N ILE A 390 25.33 1.70 16.08
CA ILE A 390 24.40 0.62 15.71
C ILE A 390 25.05 -0.18 14.58
N LEU A 391 25.16 -1.49 14.73
CA LEU A 391 25.54 -2.38 13.64
C LEU A 391 24.26 -2.87 12.98
N SER A 392 24.06 -2.52 11.71
CA SER A 392 22.84 -2.86 10.99
C SER A 392 22.73 -4.38 10.79
N PRO A 393 21.55 -4.86 10.33
CA PRO A 393 21.47 -6.14 9.64
C PRO A 393 22.39 -6.19 8.42
N GLY A 394 22.47 -7.34 7.77
CA GLY A 394 23.21 -7.49 6.52
C GLY A 394 23.12 -8.92 5.99
N PRO A 395 23.44 -9.12 4.70
CA PRO A 395 23.68 -10.44 4.14
C PRO A 395 25.06 -10.96 4.55
N GLY A 396 25.28 -12.26 4.39
CA GLY A 396 26.56 -12.90 4.57
C GLY A 396 26.74 -13.50 5.96
N SER A 397 27.99 -13.53 6.44
CA SER A 397 28.36 -14.24 7.66
C SER A 397 29.29 -13.41 8.54
N PRO A 398 29.13 -13.43 9.86
CA PRO A 398 30.04 -12.73 10.76
C PRO A 398 31.47 -13.31 10.77
N HIS A 399 31.66 -14.48 10.17
CA HIS A 399 32.98 -15.10 10.01
C HIS A 399 33.75 -14.59 8.79
N VAL A 400 33.11 -13.75 7.95
CA VAL A 400 33.72 -13.10 6.79
C VAL A 400 33.94 -11.63 7.15
N PRO A 401 35.19 -11.18 7.39
CA PRO A 401 35.44 -9.82 7.86
C PRO A 401 34.89 -8.71 6.95
N SER A 402 34.84 -8.93 5.64
CA SER A 402 34.29 -7.96 4.70
C SER A 402 32.78 -7.75 4.83
N ASP A 403 32.04 -8.69 5.44
CA ASP A 403 30.58 -8.59 5.58
C ASP A 403 30.19 -7.67 6.75
N ILE A 404 31.08 -7.43 7.72
CA ILE A 404 30.84 -6.54 8.87
C ILE A 404 31.72 -5.28 8.81
N GLY A 405 32.87 -5.36 8.12
CA GLY A 405 33.80 -4.24 7.93
C GLY A 405 34.23 -3.57 9.23
N VAL A 406 34.23 -2.24 9.26
CA VAL A 406 34.69 -1.44 10.43
C VAL A 406 33.87 -1.70 11.70
N GLY A 407 32.64 -2.21 11.59
CA GLY A 407 31.84 -2.63 12.74
C GLY A 407 32.44 -3.87 13.43
N GLY A 408 33.00 -4.80 12.66
CA GLY A 408 33.72 -5.96 13.17
C GLY A 408 35.05 -5.56 13.82
N ASP A 409 35.77 -4.63 13.19
CA ASP A 409 37.01 -4.07 13.75
C ASP A 409 36.77 -3.38 15.09
N LEU A 410 35.66 -2.63 15.24
CA LEU A 410 35.25 -2.02 16.50
C LEU A 410 35.04 -3.08 17.59
N LEU A 411 34.25 -4.11 17.31
CA LEU A 411 33.98 -5.19 18.26
C LEU A 411 35.27 -5.94 18.64
N LEU A 412 36.17 -6.18 17.68
CA LEU A 412 37.46 -6.81 17.93
C LEU A 412 38.37 -5.94 18.82
N ALA A 413 38.40 -4.63 18.58
CA ALA A 413 39.16 -3.69 19.40
C ALA A 413 38.61 -3.60 20.83
N MET A 414 37.28 -3.67 21.00
CA MET A 414 36.62 -3.78 22.31
C MET A 414 36.97 -5.09 23.03
N ALA A 415 36.86 -6.22 22.33
CA ALA A 415 37.16 -7.55 22.89
C ALA A 415 38.65 -7.70 23.26
N SER A 416 39.54 -7.02 22.55
CA SER A 416 40.99 -7.07 22.77
C SER A 416 41.52 -6.01 23.73
N GLU A 417 40.66 -5.15 24.28
CA GLU A 417 41.04 -3.99 25.11
C GLU A 417 42.05 -3.05 24.43
N ARG A 418 41.92 -2.87 23.09
CA ARG A 418 42.86 -2.10 22.26
C ARG A 418 42.33 -0.75 21.77
N LEU A 419 41.16 -0.34 22.22
CA LEU A 419 40.61 0.96 21.86
C LEU A 419 41.43 2.11 22.45
N SER A 420 41.69 3.12 21.63
CA SER A 420 42.28 4.39 22.06
C SER A 420 41.36 5.24 22.94
N ILE A 421 40.08 4.89 23.01
CA ILE A 421 39.04 5.56 23.82
C ILE A 421 38.33 4.58 24.76
N HIS A 422 37.47 5.10 25.65
CA HIS A 422 36.56 4.24 26.41
C HIS A 422 35.67 3.40 25.47
N PRO A 423 35.30 2.17 25.87
CA PRO A 423 34.23 1.39 25.22
C PRO A 423 33.03 2.26 24.88
N ILE A 424 32.42 2.04 23.73
CA ILE A 424 31.22 2.78 23.29
C ILE A 424 30.00 1.85 23.33
N PRO A 425 28.81 2.34 23.72
CA PRO A 425 27.58 1.57 23.59
C PRO A 425 27.31 1.11 22.15
N VAL A 426 27.03 -0.19 21.97
CA VAL A 426 26.72 -0.77 20.65
C VAL A 426 25.43 -1.58 20.70
N LEU A 427 24.56 -1.36 19.71
CA LEU A 427 23.41 -2.22 19.42
C LEU A 427 23.62 -2.95 18.10
N GLY A 428 23.71 -4.28 18.13
CA GLY A 428 23.76 -5.12 16.92
C GLY A 428 22.38 -5.65 16.54
N VAL A 429 21.99 -5.52 15.26
CA VAL A 429 20.73 -6.08 14.74
C VAL A 429 21.05 -7.17 13.73
N CYS A 430 20.43 -8.34 13.85
CA CYS A 430 20.62 -9.50 12.96
C CYS A 430 22.11 -9.84 12.75
N LEU A 431 22.72 -9.53 11.60
CA LEU A 431 24.16 -9.74 11.36
C LEU A 431 25.02 -9.04 12.43
N GLY A 432 24.66 -7.83 12.87
CA GLY A 432 25.34 -7.14 13.97
C GLY A 432 25.28 -7.90 15.31
N HIS A 433 24.15 -8.55 15.60
CA HIS A 433 23.99 -9.43 16.78
C HIS A 433 24.87 -10.68 16.65
N GLN A 434 24.91 -11.28 15.47
CA GLN A 434 25.74 -12.44 15.17
C GLN A 434 27.24 -12.11 15.24
N ALA A 435 27.64 -10.93 14.76
CA ALA A 435 29.00 -10.40 14.84
C ALA A 435 29.46 -10.26 16.29
N LEU A 436 28.61 -9.66 17.14
CA LEU A 436 28.85 -9.54 18.59
C LEU A 436 29.06 -10.92 19.21
N ALA A 437 28.18 -11.89 18.94
CA ALA A 437 28.35 -13.23 19.48
C ALA A 437 29.65 -13.91 19.01
N ALA A 438 29.93 -13.85 17.70
CA ALA A 438 31.07 -14.52 17.08
C ALA A 438 32.41 -13.97 17.59
N LEU A 439 32.57 -12.65 17.64
CA LEU A 439 33.84 -12.01 18.01
C LEU A 439 34.16 -12.14 19.51
N PHE A 440 33.15 -12.37 20.35
CA PHE A 440 33.34 -12.62 21.77
C PHE A 440 33.45 -14.12 22.11
N GLY A 441 33.44 -15.00 21.11
CA GLY A 441 33.75 -16.43 21.27
C GLY A 441 32.56 -17.39 21.13
N GLY A 442 31.36 -16.88 20.87
CA GLY A 442 30.21 -17.70 20.45
C GLY A 442 30.41 -18.25 19.04
N LYS A 443 29.71 -19.34 18.70
CA LYS A 443 29.65 -19.90 17.36
C LYS A 443 28.35 -19.50 16.68
N VAL A 444 28.45 -19.09 15.42
CA VAL A 444 27.28 -18.84 14.56
C VAL A 444 27.12 -20.02 13.62
N VAL A 445 25.91 -20.58 13.61
CA VAL A 445 25.55 -21.81 12.88
C VAL A 445 24.27 -21.56 12.09
N HIS A 446 23.87 -22.48 11.21
CA HIS A 446 22.56 -22.38 10.56
C HIS A 446 21.43 -22.50 11.60
N ALA A 447 20.41 -21.67 11.44
CA ALA A 447 19.20 -21.76 12.25
C ALA A 447 18.48 -23.08 12.01
N GLY A 448 17.83 -23.63 13.05
CA GLY A 448 17.07 -24.87 12.94
C GLY A 448 15.86 -24.75 12.00
N GLU A 449 15.23 -23.58 11.97
CA GLU A 449 14.25 -23.16 10.97
C GLU A 449 14.74 -21.88 10.30
N LEU A 450 14.76 -21.84 8.97
CA LEU A 450 15.08 -20.64 8.21
C LEU A 450 13.83 -19.76 8.10
N VAL A 451 13.93 -18.55 8.64
CA VAL A 451 12.80 -17.63 8.76
C VAL A 451 13.14 -16.30 8.08
N HIS A 452 12.46 -16.04 6.97
CA HIS A 452 12.52 -14.78 6.24
C HIS A 452 11.13 -14.20 6.11
N GLY A 453 10.93 -12.93 6.49
CA GLY A 453 9.67 -12.21 6.34
C GLY A 453 8.53 -12.72 7.21
N ARG A 454 8.82 -13.44 8.30
CA ARG A 454 7.79 -13.98 9.21
C ARG A 454 8.05 -13.53 10.64
N THR A 455 6.96 -13.32 11.39
CA THR A 455 7.03 -13.01 12.83
C THR A 455 7.22 -14.28 13.66
N VAL A 456 8.09 -14.22 14.66
CA VAL A 456 8.24 -15.27 15.68
C VAL A 456 7.91 -14.73 17.08
N PRO A 457 7.39 -15.56 17.99
CA PRO A 457 7.17 -15.17 19.37
C PRO A 457 8.48 -15.15 20.15
N VAL A 458 8.86 -13.97 20.64
CA VAL A 458 10.09 -13.70 21.40
C VAL A 458 9.74 -13.47 22.87
N ARG A 459 10.28 -14.32 23.74
CA ARG A 459 10.25 -14.12 25.19
C ARG A 459 11.48 -13.33 25.61
N HIS A 460 11.30 -12.33 26.47
CA HIS A 460 12.37 -11.49 27.01
C HIS A 460 12.31 -11.40 28.54
N ASP A 461 13.35 -10.86 29.16
CA ASP A 461 13.43 -10.70 30.62
C ASP A 461 12.69 -9.46 31.16
N GLY A 462 12.36 -8.50 30.29
CA GLY A 462 11.63 -7.27 30.66
C GLY A 462 12.51 -6.20 31.29
N THR A 463 13.83 -6.36 31.18
CA THR A 463 14.83 -5.47 31.78
C THR A 463 15.59 -4.71 30.71
N GLU A 464 16.20 -3.58 31.10
CA GLU A 464 17.10 -2.77 30.27
C GLU A 464 16.55 -2.53 28.85
N LEU A 465 17.05 -3.25 27.84
CA LEU A 465 16.62 -3.12 26.44
C LEU A 465 15.11 -3.34 26.24
N PHE A 466 14.49 -4.20 27.06
CA PHE A 466 13.08 -4.56 26.99
C PHE A 466 12.23 -3.91 28.11
N GLU A 467 12.78 -2.93 28.84
CA GLU A 467 12.07 -2.23 29.89
C GLU A 467 10.76 -1.59 29.38
N GLY A 468 9.66 -1.78 30.11
CA GLY A 468 8.35 -1.24 29.76
C GLY A 468 7.57 -2.03 28.72
N LEU A 469 8.15 -3.09 28.14
CA LEU A 469 7.42 -4.05 27.31
C LEU A 469 6.82 -5.17 28.19
N PRO A 470 5.65 -5.73 27.83
CA PRO A 470 4.97 -6.75 28.65
C PRO A 470 5.76 -8.06 28.70
N ALA A 471 6.51 -8.30 29.78
CA ALA A 471 7.35 -9.50 29.93
C ALA A 471 6.53 -10.80 30.10
N ASP A 472 5.24 -10.69 30.43
CA ASP A 472 4.31 -11.81 30.55
C ASP A 472 3.76 -12.29 29.19
N GLN A 473 4.00 -11.54 28.10
CA GLN A 473 3.53 -11.86 26.76
C GLN A 473 4.68 -11.88 25.75
N PRO A 474 4.71 -12.83 24.80
CA PRO A 474 5.76 -12.86 23.79
C PRO A 474 5.61 -11.69 22.81
N LEU A 475 6.72 -11.00 22.52
CA LEU A 475 6.80 -10.03 21.44
C LEU A 475 6.78 -10.76 20.10
N HIS A 476 5.94 -10.35 19.17
CA HIS A 476 5.94 -10.92 17.83
C HIS A 476 6.88 -10.10 16.93
N MET A 477 8.08 -10.63 16.69
CA MET A 477 9.15 -9.90 15.99
C MET A 477 9.52 -10.58 14.67
N VAL A 478 9.76 -9.80 13.63
CA VAL A 478 10.11 -10.32 12.30
C VAL A 478 11.56 -10.78 12.25
N ARG A 479 11.79 -11.89 11.55
CA ARG A 479 13.11 -12.45 11.26
C ARG A 479 13.41 -12.46 9.77
N TYR A 480 14.67 -12.22 9.44
CA TYR A 480 15.26 -12.42 8.12
C TYR A 480 16.57 -13.22 8.18
N ASN A 481 16.76 -14.07 9.21
CA ASN A 481 18.04 -14.74 9.44
C ASN A 481 18.02 -16.22 9.04
N SER A 482 19.08 -16.62 8.33
CA SER A 482 19.40 -18.04 8.06
C SER A 482 20.40 -18.62 9.06
N LEU A 483 21.13 -17.73 9.75
CA LEU A 483 22.14 -18.06 10.74
C LEU A 483 21.66 -17.66 12.15
N THR A 484 22.19 -18.32 13.17
CA THR A 484 21.88 -18.05 14.57
C THR A 484 23.05 -18.37 15.47
N VAL A 485 22.99 -17.89 16.72
CA VAL A 485 24.02 -18.15 17.72
C VAL A 485 23.74 -19.50 18.41
N ASP A 486 24.74 -20.38 18.41
CA ASP A 486 24.67 -21.67 19.11
C ASP A 486 24.75 -21.45 20.62
N SER A 487 23.63 -21.67 21.31
CA SER A 487 23.52 -21.52 22.77
C SER A 487 24.56 -22.31 23.56
N SER A 488 25.01 -23.46 23.06
CA SER A 488 25.98 -24.32 23.74
C SER A 488 27.41 -23.79 23.69
N SER A 489 27.66 -22.83 22.80
CA SER A 489 28.97 -22.23 22.56
C SER A 489 29.18 -20.88 23.24
N LEU A 490 28.16 -20.33 23.88
CA LEU A 490 28.22 -18.98 24.44
C LEU A 490 29.21 -18.88 25.60
N PRO A 491 30.12 -17.90 25.57
CA PRO A 491 31.00 -17.62 26.70
C PRO A 491 30.19 -17.03 27.88
N PRO A 492 30.66 -17.17 29.12
CA PRO A 492 30.02 -16.55 30.29
C PRO A 492 29.96 -15.02 30.27
N THR A 493 30.69 -14.38 29.34
CA THR A 493 30.67 -12.92 29.14
C THR A 493 29.44 -12.44 28.38
N LEU A 494 28.66 -13.35 27.77
CA LEU A 494 27.43 -13.04 27.05
C LEU A 494 26.22 -13.67 27.74
N GLU A 495 25.25 -12.84 28.06
CA GLU A 495 23.97 -13.21 28.69
C GLU A 495 22.84 -13.20 27.66
N ILE A 496 21.97 -14.21 27.73
CA ILE A 496 20.77 -14.31 26.90
C ILE A 496 19.64 -13.51 27.54
N ILE A 497 19.23 -12.42 26.90
CA ILE A 497 18.15 -11.52 27.38
C ILE A 497 16.83 -11.73 26.64
N ALA A 498 16.85 -12.44 25.49
CA ALA A 498 15.65 -12.86 24.79
C ALA A 498 15.84 -14.18 24.03
N SER A 499 14.78 -14.97 23.93
CA SER A 499 14.75 -16.28 23.25
C SER A 499 13.44 -16.50 22.48
N ASN A 500 13.49 -17.26 21.39
CA ASN A 500 12.31 -17.70 20.67
C ASN A 500 11.56 -18.73 21.52
N LEU A 501 10.26 -18.52 21.71
CA LEU A 501 9.43 -19.35 22.57
C LEU A 501 9.29 -20.79 22.04
N LYS A 502 9.42 -20.98 20.72
CA LYS A 502 9.18 -22.28 20.08
C LYS A 502 10.35 -23.26 20.20
N ASP A 503 11.57 -22.79 19.93
CA ASP A 503 12.76 -23.63 19.78
C ASP A 503 13.92 -23.22 20.69
N GLY A 504 13.78 -22.14 21.46
CA GLY A 504 14.83 -21.63 22.33
C GLY A 504 15.95 -20.90 21.61
N GLU A 505 15.81 -20.62 20.30
CA GLU A 505 16.78 -19.87 19.53
C GLU A 505 17.04 -18.49 20.19
N ILE A 506 18.29 -18.05 20.18
CA ILE A 506 18.69 -16.82 20.86
C ILE A 506 18.23 -15.62 20.04
N MET A 507 17.47 -14.76 20.71
CA MET A 507 16.85 -13.59 20.09
C MET A 507 17.43 -12.27 20.61
N GLY A 508 18.11 -12.30 21.76
CA GLY A 508 18.75 -11.14 22.35
C GLY A 508 19.95 -11.53 23.21
N LEU A 509 21.03 -10.75 23.08
CA LEU A 509 22.26 -10.91 23.85
C LEU A 509 22.66 -9.57 24.48
N LYS A 510 23.33 -9.69 25.63
CA LYS A 510 23.98 -8.59 26.35
C LYS A 510 25.36 -9.04 26.81
N HIS A 511 26.36 -8.16 26.73
CA HIS A 511 27.65 -8.42 27.36
C HIS A 511 27.60 -8.05 28.85
N THR A 512 28.22 -8.85 29.72
CA THR A 512 28.12 -8.69 31.18
C THR A 512 28.83 -7.45 31.72
N THR A 513 29.94 -7.04 31.10
CA THR A 513 30.73 -5.85 31.51
C THR A 513 30.75 -4.69 30.51
N LEU A 514 30.83 -4.96 29.21
CA LEU A 514 30.84 -3.94 28.14
C LEU A 514 29.40 -3.51 27.77
N PRO A 515 29.19 -2.27 27.29
CA PRO A 515 27.87 -1.75 26.93
C PRO A 515 27.39 -2.28 25.56
N LEU A 516 27.40 -3.60 25.38
CA LEU A 516 27.10 -4.28 24.12
C LEU A 516 25.78 -5.03 24.23
N TYR A 517 24.87 -4.74 23.31
CA TYR A 517 23.57 -5.38 23.19
C TYR A 517 23.35 -5.82 21.74
N GLY A 518 22.57 -6.87 21.53
CA GLY A 518 22.16 -7.22 20.19
C GLY A 518 20.86 -8.01 20.15
N VAL A 519 20.12 -7.87 19.05
CA VAL A 519 18.87 -8.59 18.78
C VAL A 519 18.95 -9.32 17.44
N GLN A 520 18.50 -10.58 17.39
CA GLN A 520 18.52 -11.39 16.17
C GLN A 520 17.38 -11.04 15.20
N PHE A 521 16.28 -10.51 15.73
CA PHE A 521 15.11 -10.06 14.97
C PHE A 521 15.27 -8.60 14.49
N HIS A 522 14.34 -8.16 13.65
CA HIS A 522 14.34 -6.84 13.03
C HIS A 522 13.29 -5.92 13.69
N PRO A 523 13.69 -5.08 14.66
CA PRO A 523 12.76 -4.14 15.32
C PRO A 523 12.16 -3.10 14.36
N GLU A 524 12.81 -2.83 13.23
CA GLU A 524 12.44 -1.83 12.23
C GLU A 524 11.38 -2.29 11.22
N SER A 525 11.17 -3.60 11.08
CA SER A 525 10.19 -4.18 10.16
C SER A 525 8.77 -3.73 10.48
N VAL A 526 7.96 -3.49 9.45
CA VAL A 526 6.61 -2.93 9.62
C VAL A 526 5.72 -3.84 10.47
N CYS A 527 5.87 -5.16 10.33
CA CYS A 527 5.11 -6.11 11.15
C CYS A 527 5.61 -6.11 12.60
N SER A 528 6.91 -5.99 12.88
CA SER A 528 7.45 -5.87 14.24
C SER A 528 6.91 -4.62 14.97
N ARG A 529 6.74 -3.52 14.23
CA ARG A 529 6.19 -2.26 14.75
C ARG A 529 4.68 -2.31 14.99
N ARG A 530 3.96 -3.22 14.34
CA ARG A 530 2.49 -3.37 14.42
C ARG A 530 2.05 -4.58 15.25
N SER A 531 2.98 -5.31 15.85
CA SER A 531 2.73 -6.67 16.33
C SER A 531 2.01 -6.79 17.68
N MET A 532 1.93 -5.71 18.47
CA MET A 532 1.47 -5.76 19.87
C MET A 532 0.30 -4.80 20.16
N ASN A 533 -0.90 -5.06 19.64
CA ASN A 533 -2.14 -4.30 19.98
C ASN A 533 -1.98 -2.76 19.98
N GLY A 534 -1.16 -2.21 19.07
CA GLY A 534 -0.87 -0.77 18.98
C GLY A 534 0.41 -0.29 19.70
N ILE A 535 1.17 -1.19 20.33
CA ILE A 535 2.52 -0.92 20.87
C ILE A 535 3.56 -1.19 19.79
N ASP A 536 4.37 -0.17 19.50
CA ASP A 536 5.54 -0.29 18.63
C ASP A 536 6.76 -0.75 19.46
N SER A 537 7.00 -2.06 19.46
CA SER A 537 8.10 -2.67 20.22
C SER A 537 9.48 -2.16 19.78
N GLY A 538 9.63 -1.82 18.49
CA GLY A 538 10.89 -1.28 17.95
C GLY A 538 11.22 0.08 18.53
N LEU A 539 10.22 0.97 18.67
CA LEU A 539 10.40 2.27 19.31
C LEU A 539 10.81 2.15 20.78
N TYR A 540 10.25 1.20 21.53
CA TYR A 540 10.65 0.94 22.91
C TYR A 540 12.10 0.45 23.02
N ILE A 541 12.49 -0.51 22.17
CA ILE A 541 13.87 -1.03 22.13
C ILE A 541 14.86 0.09 21.85
N MET A 542 14.60 0.95 20.85
CA MET A 542 15.48 2.08 20.54
C MET A 542 15.54 3.10 21.68
N ARG A 543 14.40 3.43 22.29
CA ARG A 543 14.33 4.34 23.44
C ARG A 543 15.13 3.82 24.62
N ASN A 544 14.99 2.53 24.93
CA ASN A 544 15.71 1.89 26.02
C ASN A 544 17.22 1.80 25.73
N PHE A 545 17.61 1.57 24.48
CA PHE A 545 19.01 1.68 24.08
C PHE A 545 19.57 3.08 24.32
N MET A 546 18.83 4.16 24.03
CA MET A 546 19.29 5.52 24.36
C MET A 546 19.41 5.77 25.87
N LYS A 547 18.54 5.18 26.70
CA LYS A 547 18.71 5.22 28.16
C LYS A 547 19.99 4.51 28.61
N ILE A 548 20.32 3.38 27.99
CA ILE A 548 21.56 2.64 28.26
C ILE A 548 22.78 3.51 27.89
N VAL A 549 22.73 4.20 26.75
CA VAL A 549 23.78 5.15 26.33
C VAL A 549 23.97 6.24 27.39
N ASP A 550 22.87 6.79 27.92
CA ASP A 550 22.90 7.84 28.95
C ASP A 550 23.50 7.35 30.26
N ALA A 551 23.04 6.20 30.74
CA ALA A 551 23.55 5.59 31.96
C ALA A 551 25.05 5.28 31.84
N PHE A 552 25.50 4.83 30.67
CA PHE A 552 26.91 4.55 30.41
C PHE A 552 27.76 5.82 30.53
N TRP A 553 27.40 6.90 29.81
CA TRP A 553 28.20 8.13 29.81
C TRP A 553 28.07 8.94 31.11
N ALA A 554 26.99 8.78 31.87
CA ALA A 554 26.89 9.34 33.22
C ALA A 554 27.96 8.78 34.16
N ASN A 555 28.33 7.51 33.99
CA ASN A 555 29.34 6.83 34.82
C ASN A 555 30.79 7.00 34.32
N HIS A 556 30.99 7.24 33.02
CA HIS A 556 32.32 7.31 32.40
C HIS A 556 32.75 8.73 32.01
N GLY A 557 31.87 9.72 32.20
CA GLY A 557 32.11 11.10 31.83
C GLY A 557 31.77 11.38 30.36
N ARG A 558 30.76 12.22 30.14
CA ARG A 558 30.43 12.75 28.81
C ARG A 558 31.18 14.06 28.59
N ALA A 559 32.36 14.02 27.97
CA ALA A 559 33.02 15.24 27.52
C ALA A 559 32.18 15.91 26.42
N ASP A 560 32.25 17.25 26.31
CA ASP A 560 31.66 17.97 25.18
C ASP A 560 32.31 17.50 23.88
N ARG A 561 31.62 16.61 23.16
CA ARG A 561 32.07 16.13 21.86
C ARG A 561 31.85 17.25 20.84
N LEU A 562 32.75 17.39 19.90
CA LEU A 562 32.49 18.20 18.70
C LEU A 562 31.55 17.42 17.76
N PRO A 563 30.72 18.10 16.95
CA PRO A 563 29.98 17.44 15.88
C PRO A 563 30.91 16.62 14.97
N LEU A 564 30.37 15.59 14.32
CA LEU A 564 31.12 14.87 13.29
C LEU A 564 31.68 15.86 12.24
N PRO A 565 32.95 15.72 11.81
CA PRO A 565 33.53 16.55 10.77
C PRO A 565 32.62 16.61 9.53
N SER A 566 32.59 17.76 8.85
CA SER A 566 31.77 17.94 7.65
C SER A 566 32.07 16.90 6.58
N GLU A 567 33.33 16.53 6.46
CA GLU A 567 33.86 15.57 5.50
C GLU A 567 33.30 14.17 5.78
N ILE A 568 33.21 13.77 7.05
CA ILE A 568 32.62 12.49 7.46
C ILE A 568 31.11 12.50 7.31
N ARG A 569 30.44 13.61 7.70
CA ARG A 569 29.00 13.75 7.47
C ARG A 569 28.68 13.60 5.98
N GLN A 570 29.48 14.21 5.10
CA GLN A 570 29.37 14.09 3.64
C GLN A 570 29.47 12.66 3.10
N LEU A 571 30.10 11.73 3.83
CA LEU A 571 30.11 10.31 3.46
C LEU A 571 28.80 9.58 3.82
N GLY A 572 27.94 10.21 4.61
CA GLY A 572 26.70 9.64 5.11
C GLY A 572 25.75 9.25 3.97
N VAL A 573 25.22 8.02 4.01
CA VAL A 573 24.32 7.46 2.98
C VAL A 573 23.02 8.27 2.84
N LEU A 574 22.61 8.99 3.89
CA LEU A 574 21.39 9.81 3.91
C LEU A 574 21.59 11.27 3.55
N ASN A 575 22.80 11.69 3.15
CA ASN A 575 23.05 13.11 3.07
C ASN A 575 22.22 13.75 1.94
N LEU A 576 21.17 14.47 2.34
CA LEU A 576 20.34 15.32 1.49
C LEU A 576 21.09 16.59 1.04
N SER A 577 22.40 16.69 1.30
CA SER A 577 23.26 17.79 0.87
C SER A 577 24.65 17.27 0.45
N GLU A 578 24.71 16.55 -0.66
CA GLU A 578 25.96 16.14 -1.31
C GLU A 578 26.60 17.32 -2.06
N ASN A 579 27.32 18.19 -1.35
CA ASN A 579 28.05 19.32 -1.96
C ASN A 579 29.43 18.95 -2.54
N ASN A 580 29.86 17.68 -2.51
CA ASN A 580 31.27 17.31 -2.80
C ASN A 580 31.49 16.14 -3.80
N LEU A 581 30.51 15.80 -4.64
CA LEU A 581 30.80 15.08 -5.88
C LEU A 581 31.37 16.07 -6.90
N LYS A 582 32.33 15.64 -7.75
CA LYS A 582 32.84 16.48 -8.87
C LYS A 582 31.71 17.01 -9.77
N ASN A 583 30.56 16.32 -9.78
CA ASN A 583 29.27 16.76 -10.28
C ASN A 583 28.19 16.40 -9.23
N PRO A 584 27.77 17.31 -8.33
CA PRO A 584 26.75 16.98 -7.33
C PRO A 584 25.40 16.71 -8.02
N PRO A 585 24.57 15.77 -7.50
CA PRO A 585 23.16 15.76 -7.85
C PRO A 585 22.64 17.17 -7.52
N LEU A 586 22.10 17.85 -8.53
CA LEU A 586 21.59 19.19 -8.36
C LEU A 586 20.34 19.09 -7.49
N PHE A 587 20.52 19.13 -6.17
CA PHE A 587 19.45 19.46 -5.26
C PHE A 587 18.81 20.73 -5.80
N ARG A 588 17.58 20.57 -6.29
CA ARG A 588 16.87 21.67 -6.92
C ARG A 588 16.77 22.78 -5.90
N GLN A 589 17.09 24.01 -6.28
CA GLN A 589 16.80 25.12 -5.39
C GLN A 589 15.29 25.11 -5.09
N PRO A 590 14.88 25.29 -3.81
CA PRO A 590 13.51 25.01 -3.35
C PRO A 590 12.40 25.72 -4.12
N ASP A 591 12.69 26.79 -4.86
CA ASP A 591 11.71 27.58 -5.62
C ASP A 591 12.28 27.95 -7.00
N THR A 592 12.03 27.15 -8.04
CA THR A 592 12.51 27.48 -9.39
C THR A 592 11.48 27.33 -10.50
N ARG A 593 10.18 27.22 -10.20
CA ARG A 593 9.22 27.48 -11.28
C ARG A 593 9.15 28.98 -11.55
N PRO A 594 9.31 29.37 -12.82
CA PRO A 594 9.21 30.77 -13.19
C PRO A 594 7.80 31.24 -12.86
N SER A 595 7.64 32.51 -12.48
CA SER A 595 6.32 33.14 -12.60
C SER A 595 5.79 32.87 -14.01
N PRO A 596 4.47 32.75 -14.24
CA PRO A 596 3.93 32.53 -15.58
C PRO A 596 4.52 33.50 -16.63
N ASN A 597 4.91 34.71 -16.23
CA ASN A 597 5.53 35.72 -17.11
C ASN A 597 6.99 35.42 -17.52
N ALA A 598 7.68 34.50 -16.85
CA ALA A 598 9.07 34.12 -17.12
C ALA A 598 9.21 32.76 -17.83
N ALA A 599 8.13 31.97 -17.94
CA ALA A 599 8.10 30.74 -18.74
C ALA A 599 7.94 31.09 -20.24
N PHE A 600 8.80 30.53 -21.10
CA PHE A 600 8.68 30.66 -22.55
C PHE A 600 7.98 29.46 -23.22
N LEU A 601 7.73 28.37 -22.48
CA LEU A 601 6.90 27.25 -22.90
C LEU A 601 5.58 27.25 -22.10
N GLU A 602 4.49 26.85 -22.74
CA GLU A 602 3.17 26.72 -22.12
C GLU A 602 2.48 25.43 -22.58
N VAL A 603 1.90 24.69 -21.63
CA VAL A 603 1.04 23.54 -21.97
C VAL A 603 -0.39 24.02 -22.23
N VAL A 604 -0.81 23.95 -23.48
CA VAL A 604 -2.17 24.31 -23.92
C VAL A 604 -3.03 23.06 -23.97
N LYS A 605 -4.24 23.14 -23.39
CA LYS A 605 -5.23 22.06 -23.38
C LYS A 605 -6.49 22.45 -24.16
N HIS A 606 -7.01 21.53 -24.98
CA HIS A 606 -8.26 21.70 -25.72
C HIS A 606 -9.17 20.47 -25.57
N ASP A 607 -10.45 20.65 -25.24
CA ASP A 607 -11.43 19.56 -25.23
C ASP A 607 -11.76 19.16 -26.67
N ILE A 608 -11.69 17.86 -26.96
CA ILE A 608 -12.00 17.32 -28.30
C ILE A 608 -13.14 16.30 -28.30
N GLY A 609 -13.77 16.04 -27.15
CA GLY A 609 -14.78 14.99 -27.00
C GLY A 609 -16.03 15.20 -27.86
N SER A 610 -16.34 16.46 -28.18
CA SER A 610 -17.44 16.82 -29.08
C SER A 610 -17.21 16.42 -30.54
N TYR A 611 -15.95 16.32 -30.98
CA TYR A 611 -15.57 15.94 -32.35
C TYR A 611 -15.43 14.43 -32.52
N ILE A 612 -15.40 13.67 -31.43
CA ILE A 612 -15.29 12.20 -31.49
C ILE A 612 -16.68 11.61 -31.67
N PRO A 613 -16.91 10.79 -32.72
CA PRO A 613 -18.17 10.09 -32.91
C PRO A 613 -18.56 9.25 -31.68
N SER A 614 -19.86 9.16 -31.41
CA SER A 614 -20.38 8.49 -30.19
C SER A 614 -19.91 7.05 -30.04
N PHE A 615 -19.78 6.30 -31.14
CA PHE A 615 -19.30 4.91 -31.15
C PHE A 615 -17.81 4.78 -30.79
N ALA A 616 -17.02 5.84 -30.99
CA ALA A 616 -15.57 5.86 -30.78
C ALA A 616 -15.17 6.50 -29.42
N ARG A 617 -16.07 7.23 -28.75
CA ARG A 617 -15.76 7.93 -27.48
C ARG A 617 -15.18 7.04 -26.40
N ALA A 618 -15.66 5.80 -26.27
CA ALA A 618 -15.16 4.83 -25.30
C ALA A 618 -14.19 3.81 -25.91
N ARG A 619 -13.60 4.12 -27.08
CA ARG A 619 -12.70 3.24 -27.84
C ARG A 619 -11.36 3.93 -28.11
N PRO A 620 -10.47 3.98 -27.09
CA PRO A 620 -9.15 4.59 -27.24
C PRO A 620 -8.32 3.96 -28.36
N ASP A 621 -8.56 2.69 -28.67
CA ASP A 621 -7.90 1.96 -29.75
C ASP A 621 -8.21 2.54 -31.14
N LEU A 622 -9.45 2.98 -31.39
CA LEU A 622 -9.85 3.58 -32.68
C LEU A 622 -9.30 5.01 -32.82
N VAL A 623 -9.30 5.77 -31.73
CA VAL A 623 -8.74 7.13 -31.69
C VAL A 623 -7.24 7.09 -31.91
N PHE A 624 -6.54 6.16 -31.24
CA PHE A 624 -5.10 5.96 -31.40
C PHE A 624 -4.72 5.62 -32.84
N GLU A 625 -5.41 4.64 -33.44
CA GLU A 625 -5.15 4.19 -34.81
C GLU A 625 -5.35 5.31 -35.84
N SER A 626 -6.33 6.19 -35.61
CA SER A 626 -6.64 7.28 -36.55
C SER A 626 -5.74 8.50 -36.42
N VAL A 627 -5.14 8.76 -35.25
CA VAL A 627 -4.48 10.03 -34.95
C VAL A 627 -2.98 9.87 -34.67
N CYS A 628 -2.58 8.76 -34.04
CA CYS A 628 -1.23 8.60 -33.49
C CYS A 628 -0.42 7.48 -34.16
N TYR A 629 -1.08 6.41 -34.62
CA TYR A 629 -0.39 5.24 -35.16
C TYR A 629 0.33 5.55 -36.47
N SER A 630 1.62 5.20 -36.53
CA SER A 630 2.47 5.29 -37.73
C SER A 630 3.40 4.09 -37.76
N SER A 631 3.66 3.53 -38.95
CA SER A 631 4.67 2.48 -39.12
C SER A 631 6.09 3.05 -39.28
N SER A 632 6.20 4.33 -39.64
CA SER A 632 7.48 5.01 -39.90
C SER A 632 7.93 5.88 -38.74
N ASP A 633 6.99 6.56 -38.08
CA ASP A 633 7.30 7.54 -37.06
C ASP A 633 7.14 6.96 -35.65
N PRO A 634 7.93 7.41 -34.67
CA PRO A 634 7.76 6.96 -33.31
C PRO A 634 6.43 7.43 -32.71
N PHE A 635 5.90 6.64 -31.78
CA PHE A 635 4.63 6.91 -31.12
C PHE A 635 4.57 6.25 -29.75
N PHE A 636 3.63 6.70 -28.92
CA PHE A 636 3.30 6.04 -27.67
C PHE A 636 1.79 5.98 -27.43
N TRP A 637 1.40 4.96 -26.68
CA TRP A 637 0.12 4.82 -26.02
C TRP A 637 0.35 4.22 -24.64
N LEU A 638 0.30 5.05 -23.60
CA LEU A 638 0.29 4.64 -22.21
C LEU A 638 -1.17 4.41 -21.82
N ASP A 639 -1.53 3.18 -21.46
CA ASP A 639 -2.91 2.75 -21.41
C ASP A 639 -3.31 2.17 -20.05
N SER A 640 -4.38 2.71 -19.49
CA SER A 640 -5.06 2.12 -18.33
C SER A 640 -6.23 1.25 -18.79
N ALA A 641 -5.91 0.11 -19.42
CA ALA A 641 -6.90 -0.83 -19.96
C ALA A 641 -7.83 -1.43 -18.89
N ALA A 642 -7.38 -1.48 -17.63
CA ALA A 642 -8.14 -1.96 -16.47
C ALA A 642 -8.59 -0.84 -15.52
N ALA A 643 -8.79 0.39 -16.02
CA ALA A 643 -9.26 1.50 -15.19
C ALA A 643 -10.56 1.15 -14.44
N VAL A 644 -10.53 1.25 -13.11
CA VAL A 644 -11.69 1.08 -12.23
C VAL A 644 -12.03 2.43 -11.58
N PRO A 645 -13.31 2.82 -11.47
CA PRO A 645 -13.69 4.01 -10.72
C PRO A 645 -13.15 3.96 -9.28
N GLY A 646 -12.47 5.02 -8.85
CA GLY A 646 -11.83 5.10 -7.53
C GLY A 646 -10.36 4.66 -7.50
N ASP A 647 -9.84 3.98 -8.52
CA ASP A 647 -8.41 3.75 -8.67
C ASP A 647 -7.73 4.98 -9.29
N THR A 648 -7.22 5.87 -8.44
CA THR A 648 -6.53 7.09 -8.88
C THR A 648 -5.24 6.82 -9.67
N PHE A 649 -4.70 5.60 -9.63
CA PHE A 649 -3.45 5.24 -10.31
C PHE A 649 -3.65 4.86 -11.78
N ALA A 650 -4.88 4.56 -12.19
CA ALA A 650 -5.22 4.05 -13.52
C ALA A 650 -6.33 4.85 -14.21
N ARG A 651 -6.47 6.15 -13.91
CA ARG A 651 -7.59 6.98 -14.41
C ARG A 651 -7.46 7.38 -15.89
N PHE A 652 -6.26 7.52 -16.43
CA PHE A 652 -6.03 8.16 -17.73
C PHE A 652 -5.26 7.25 -18.69
N SER A 653 -5.63 7.28 -19.97
CA SER A 653 -4.76 6.83 -21.06
C SER A 653 -4.19 8.04 -21.82
N TYR A 654 -2.90 7.99 -22.16
CA TYR A 654 -2.21 9.03 -22.92
C TYR A 654 -1.67 8.45 -24.21
N MET A 655 -1.77 9.19 -25.30
CA MET A 655 -1.24 8.76 -26.59
C MET A 655 -0.78 9.94 -27.42
N GLY A 656 0.28 9.76 -28.20
CA GLY A 656 0.77 10.84 -29.04
C GLY A 656 1.70 10.35 -30.15
N PRO A 657 1.64 10.97 -31.34
CA PRO A 657 2.69 10.84 -32.33
C PRO A 657 3.91 11.67 -31.88
N THR A 658 5.09 11.27 -32.34
CA THR A 658 6.32 12.05 -32.16
C THR A 658 7.15 12.03 -33.46
N THR A 659 8.31 12.65 -33.45
CA THR A 659 9.25 12.63 -34.57
C THR A 659 10.55 11.94 -34.17
N HIS A 660 11.29 11.42 -35.14
CA HIS A 660 12.61 10.81 -34.93
C HIS A 660 13.59 11.75 -34.20
N HIS A 661 13.55 13.05 -34.52
CA HIS A 661 14.38 14.08 -33.89
C HIS A 661 13.94 14.45 -32.47
N SER A 662 12.84 13.87 -31.98
CA SER A 662 12.33 14.05 -30.62
C SER A 662 12.62 12.82 -29.74
N CYS A 663 13.39 11.84 -30.23
CA CYS A 663 13.75 10.62 -29.51
C CYS A 663 15.20 10.67 -29.03
N ILE A 664 15.41 10.39 -27.74
CA ILE A 664 16.72 10.20 -27.14
C ILE A 664 16.93 8.73 -26.77
N SER A 665 18.14 8.23 -26.99
CA SER A 665 18.55 6.89 -26.58
C SER A 665 19.91 6.91 -25.90
N TYR A 666 20.09 6.04 -24.92
CA TYR A 666 21.35 5.87 -24.20
C TYR A 666 21.83 4.43 -24.28
N ASP A 667 23.12 4.27 -24.54
CA ASP A 667 23.83 3.00 -24.56
C ASP A 667 24.84 2.97 -23.41
N LEU A 668 24.69 1.99 -22.51
CA LEU A 668 25.51 1.91 -21.30
C LEU A 668 26.96 1.54 -21.60
N ALA A 669 27.22 0.74 -22.65
CA ALA A 669 28.56 0.26 -22.97
C ALA A 669 29.45 1.36 -23.56
N THR A 670 28.87 2.24 -24.37
CA THR A 670 29.57 3.34 -25.05
C THR A 670 29.39 4.69 -24.35
N HIS A 671 28.50 4.76 -23.36
CA HIS A 671 28.08 5.98 -22.68
C HIS A 671 27.50 7.03 -23.65
N ALA A 672 27.09 6.61 -24.85
CA ALA A 672 26.60 7.51 -25.89
C ALA A 672 25.13 7.86 -25.66
N VAL A 673 24.83 9.16 -25.72
CA VAL A 673 23.46 9.70 -25.82
C VAL A 673 23.24 10.15 -27.26
N SER A 674 22.22 9.57 -27.89
CA SER A 674 21.85 9.84 -29.28
C SER A 674 20.51 10.57 -29.37
N CYS A 675 20.34 11.38 -30.42
CA CYS A 675 19.07 11.94 -30.84
C CYS A 675 18.74 11.42 -32.24
N GLY A 676 17.64 10.68 -32.34
CA GLY A 676 17.41 9.76 -33.47
C GLY A 676 18.59 8.79 -33.62
N THR A 677 19.13 8.67 -34.84
CA THR A 677 20.29 7.83 -35.13
C THR A 677 21.64 8.50 -34.88
N ASN A 678 21.67 9.79 -34.50
CA ASN A 678 22.91 10.55 -34.38
C ASN A 678 23.39 10.58 -32.93
N VAL A 679 24.60 10.09 -32.68
CA VAL A 679 25.29 10.31 -31.40
C VAL A 679 25.55 11.81 -31.23
N ARG A 680 25.07 12.39 -30.13
CA ARG A 680 25.20 13.82 -29.84
C ARG A 680 26.17 14.10 -28.71
N LYS A 681 26.21 13.21 -27.72
CA LYS A 681 27.01 13.36 -26.51
C LYS A 681 27.54 12.00 -26.06
N ILE A 682 28.74 11.98 -25.48
CA ILE A 682 29.26 10.85 -24.72
C ILE A 682 29.37 11.34 -23.29
N LEU A 683 28.77 10.61 -22.34
CA LEU A 683 28.79 10.96 -20.93
C LEU A 683 30.06 10.42 -20.27
N ASP A 684 30.66 11.22 -19.39
CA ASP A 684 31.77 10.76 -18.56
C ASP A 684 31.29 9.70 -17.56
N GLU A 685 32.18 8.82 -17.10
CA GLU A 685 31.83 7.79 -16.09
C GLU A 685 31.23 8.38 -14.80
N ALA A 686 31.64 9.60 -14.44
CA ALA A 686 31.13 10.31 -13.27
C ALA A 686 29.76 10.99 -13.49
N ASP A 687 29.30 11.16 -14.73
CA ASP A 687 28.04 11.82 -15.08
C ASP A 687 27.08 10.83 -15.73
N THR A 688 26.48 9.95 -14.93
CA THR A 688 25.59 8.90 -15.45
C THR A 688 24.36 9.50 -16.16
N PHE A 689 23.73 8.70 -17.04
CA PHE A 689 22.51 9.13 -17.74
C PHE A 689 21.39 9.56 -16.79
N TRP A 690 21.31 8.98 -15.57
CA TRP A 690 20.37 9.42 -14.54
C TRP A 690 20.60 10.88 -14.14
N HIS A 691 21.84 11.27 -13.86
CA HIS A 691 22.19 12.64 -13.49
C HIS A 691 21.94 13.61 -14.64
N TRP A 692 22.30 13.22 -15.87
CA TRP A 692 22.02 14.02 -17.06
C TRP A 692 20.52 14.22 -17.29
N MET A 693 19.73 13.15 -17.19
CA MET A 693 18.28 13.19 -17.37
C MET A 693 17.59 14.02 -16.27
N ASP A 694 18.07 13.95 -15.02
CA ASP A 694 17.54 14.77 -13.93
C ASP A 694 17.78 16.28 -14.19
N ARG A 695 18.97 16.64 -14.70
CA ARG A 695 19.27 18.02 -15.12
C ARG A 695 18.36 18.49 -16.24
N VAL A 696 18.17 17.67 -17.27
CA VAL A 696 17.27 17.96 -18.39
C VAL A 696 15.84 18.17 -17.90
N GLN A 697 15.33 17.27 -17.05
CA GLN A 697 13.98 17.36 -16.50
C GLN A 697 13.80 18.63 -15.65
N SER A 698 14.78 18.92 -14.78
CA SER A 698 14.79 20.13 -13.95
C SER A 698 14.82 21.40 -14.80
N ASP A 699 15.66 21.46 -15.83
CA ASP A 699 15.76 22.59 -16.75
C ASP A 699 14.45 22.83 -17.51
N LEU A 700 13.79 21.79 -18.00
CA LEU A 700 12.51 21.93 -18.70
C LEU A 700 11.38 22.40 -17.78
N ALA A 701 11.31 21.88 -16.56
CA ALA A 701 10.33 22.31 -15.56
C ALA A 701 10.48 23.80 -15.20
N LYS A 702 11.70 24.34 -15.21
CA LYS A 702 12.01 25.77 -14.97
C LYS A 702 11.63 26.69 -16.12
N HIS A 703 11.32 26.18 -17.30
CA HIS A 703 11.00 27.00 -18.47
C HIS A 703 9.55 26.82 -18.95
N THR A 704 8.77 25.99 -18.27
CA THR A 704 7.43 25.58 -18.69
C THR A 704 6.36 26.03 -17.69
N ASP A 705 5.35 26.73 -18.20
CA ASP A 705 4.06 26.90 -17.53
C ASP A 705 3.17 25.71 -17.89
N ALA A 706 3.17 24.69 -17.01
CA ALA A 706 2.36 23.50 -17.22
C ALA A 706 0.87 23.71 -16.87
N GLY A 707 0.49 24.87 -16.31
CA GLY A 707 -0.86 25.18 -15.85
C GLY A 707 -1.34 24.36 -14.63
N ASN A 708 -2.44 24.79 -14.02
CA ASN A 708 -3.05 24.08 -12.89
C ASN A 708 -4.04 23.01 -13.37
N GLY A 709 -3.83 21.75 -13.01
CA GLY A 709 -4.83 20.71 -13.19
C GLY A 709 -4.45 19.35 -12.59
N SER A 710 -5.46 18.49 -12.44
CA SER A 710 -5.35 17.16 -11.81
C SER A 710 -4.94 16.05 -12.78
N GLU A 711 -4.47 16.41 -13.98
CA GLU A 711 -4.07 15.44 -15.01
C GLU A 711 -2.66 14.93 -14.75
N GLY A 712 -2.37 13.70 -15.18
CA GLY A 712 -1.05 13.09 -15.02
C GLY A 712 -0.02 13.70 -15.96
N LEU A 713 0.10 13.19 -17.19
CA LEU A 713 1.11 13.64 -18.14
C LEU A 713 0.70 14.98 -18.81
N ARG A 714 1.51 16.02 -18.61
CA ARG A 714 1.38 17.36 -19.20
C ARG A 714 2.53 17.67 -20.16
N CYS A 715 2.61 16.89 -21.23
CA CYS A 715 3.78 16.83 -22.12
C CYS A 715 5.06 16.46 -21.35
N GLY A 716 6.15 16.15 -22.07
CA GLY A 716 7.42 15.74 -21.45
C GLY A 716 7.93 14.42 -22.04
N PHE A 717 8.67 13.64 -21.26
CA PHE A 717 9.29 12.41 -21.77
C PHE A 717 8.42 11.18 -21.52
N VAL A 718 8.32 10.32 -22.53
CA VAL A 718 7.68 9.00 -22.45
C VAL A 718 8.69 7.95 -22.88
N GLY A 719 8.90 6.90 -22.11
CA GLY A 719 9.95 5.94 -22.42
C GLY A 719 10.24 4.94 -21.31
N TYR A 720 11.44 4.39 -21.33
CA TYR A 720 11.85 3.34 -20.40
C TYR A 720 13.31 3.51 -19.93
N PHE A 721 13.56 2.99 -18.73
CA PHE A 721 14.89 2.62 -18.25
C PHE A 721 14.97 1.09 -18.20
N GLY A 722 15.89 0.50 -18.94
CA GLY A 722 16.15 -0.94 -18.93
C GLY A 722 16.83 -1.38 -17.63
N TYR A 723 16.76 -2.68 -17.32
CA TYR A 723 17.27 -3.24 -16.06
C TYR A 723 18.76 -2.97 -15.85
N GLU A 724 19.58 -2.94 -16.91
CA GLU A 724 21.02 -2.70 -16.79
C GLU A 724 21.37 -1.26 -16.38
N MET A 725 20.41 -0.34 -16.39
CA MET A 725 20.55 0.98 -15.76
C MET A 725 20.81 0.88 -14.24
N LYS A 726 20.70 -0.31 -13.65
CA LYS A 726 21.15 -0.68 -12.29
C LYS A 726 22.60 -0.26 -12.02
N THR A 727 23.47 -0.30 -13.03
CA THR A 727 24.89 0.05 -12.91
C THR A 727 25.10 1.51 -12.47
N GLY A 728 24.23 2.42 -12.92
CA GLY A 728 24.26 3.83 -12.51
C GLY A 728 23.33 4.18 -11.35
N ALA A 729 22.59 3.20 -10.83
CA ALA A 729 21.57 3.39 -9.80
C ALA A 729 21.96 2.77 -8.45
N LEU A 730 22.60 1.60 -8.43
CA LEU A 730 22.98 0.86 -7.23
C LEU A 730 24.38 1.24 -6.75
N PRO A 731 24.52 1.93 -5.60
CA PRO A 731 25.82 2.23 -5.02
C PRO A 731 26.57 0.95 -4.65
N GLY A 732 27.87 0.89 -4.95
CA GLY A 732 28.72 -0.27 -4.64
C GLY A 732 28.59 -1.45 -5.62
N TYR A 733 27.72 -1.35 -6.63
CA TYR A 733 27.67 -2.36 -7.69
C TYR A 733 28.91 -2.25 -8.59
N SER A 734 29.70 -3.33 -8.61
CA SER A 734 30.74 -3.57 -9.60
C SER A 734 30.27 -4.71 -10.51
N GLY A 735 30.10 -4.42 -11.80
CA GLY A 735 29.59 -5.40 -12.75
C GLY A 735 30.47 -6.65 -12.80
N VAL A 736 29.85 -7.82 -12.97
CA VAL A 736 30.60 -9.02 -13.38
C VAL A 736 30.99 -8.80 -14.84
N PRO A 737 32.27 -8.90 -15.23
CA PRO A 737 32.66 -8.85 -16.63
C PRO A 737 32.17 -10.13 -17.32
N LYS A 738 30.89 -10.14 -17.72
CA LYS A 738 30.42 -11.08 -18.73
C LYS A 738 30.98 -10.58 -20.05
N GLY A 739 31.69 -11.47 -20.75
CA GLY A 739 32.44 -11.15 -21.96
C GLY A 739 31.61 -10.30 -22.92
N THR A 740 32.29 -9.43 -23.67
CA THR A 740 31.74 -8.59 -24.73
C THR A 740 31.10 -9.46 -25.81
N THR A 741 29.90 -9.98 -25.56
CA THR A 741 29.08 -10.50 -26.64
C THR A 741 28.62 -9.28 -27.41
N SER A 742 29.00 -9.24 -28.68
CA SER A 742 28.60 -8.24 -29.67
C SER A 742 27.11 -8.37 -30.03
N ASP A 743 26.29 -8.74 -29.06
CA ASP A 743 24.88 -9.02 -29.25
C ASP A 743 24.15 -7.69 -29.45
N VAL A 744 23.52 -7.56 -30.61
CA VAL A 744 22.63 -6.44 -30.93
C VAL A 744 21.55 -6.37 -29.85
N HIS A 745 21.54 -5.30 -29.07
CA HIS A 745 20.59 -5.08 -28.00
C HIS A 745 19.84 -3.75 -28.18
N ALA A 746 18.64 -3.68 -27.63
CA ALA A 746 17.93 -2.41 -27.52
C ALA A 746 18.74 -1.43 -26.65
N PRO A 747 18.60 -0.11 -26.85
CA PRO A 747 19.20 0.88 -25.96
C PRO A 747 18.84 0.62 -24.49
N ASP A 748 19.78 0.89 -23.58
CA ASP A 748 19.60 0.68 -22.14
C ASP A 748 18.61 1.67 -21.53
N ALA A 749 18.46 2.85 -22.13
CA ALA A 749 17.33 3.75 -21.87
C ALA A 749 16.90 4.45 -23.17
N GLN A 750 15.60 4.70 -23.33
CA GLN A 750 15.09 5.38 -24.51
C GLN A 750 13.81 6.15 -24.20
N PHE A 751 13.75 7.41 -24.61
CA PHE A 751 12.63 8.31 -24.36
C PHE A 751 12.27 9.11 -25.62
N MET A 752 10.98 9.34 -25.82
CA MET A 752 10.46 10.33 -26.76
C MET A 752 9.95 11.55 -26.02
N PHE A 753 10.18 12.73 -26.59
CA PHE A 753 9.61 13.97 -26.09
C PHE A 753 8.22 14.18 -26.69
N ALA A 754 7.19 14.02 -25.86
CA ALA A 754 5.78 14.21 -26.19
C ALA A 754 5.40 15.70 -26.08
N ASP A 755 5.66 16.46 -27.15
CA ASP A 755 5.21 17.86 -27.27
C ASP A 755 3.73 17.98 -27.62
N ARG A 756 3.09 16.88 -28.06
CA ARG A 756 1.70 16.79 -28.48
C ARG A 756 1.11 15.44 -28.09
N LEU A 757 -0.03 15.44 -27.40
CA LEU A 757 -0.67 14.20 -26.96
C LEU A 757 -2.19 14.35 -26.77
N LEU A 758 -2.89 13.22 -26.81
CA LEU A 758 -4.28 13.07 -26.44
C LEU A 758 -4.35 12.37 -25.07
N ALA A 759 -5.25 12.84 -24.22
CA ALA A 759 -5.56 12.26 -22.93
C ALA A 759 -7.03 11.82 -22.89
N TYR A 760 -7.26 10.59 -22.47
CA TYR A 760 -8.58 10.03 -22.24
C TYR A 760 -8.81 9.82 -20.74
N ASP A 761 -9.83 10.47 -20.19
CA ASP A 761 -10.28 10.30 -18.81
C ASP A 761 -11.32 9.17 -18.75
N HIS A 762 -10.92 8.01 -18.22
CA HIS A 762 -11.81 6.85 -18.14
C HIS A 762 -12.99 7.06 -17.19
N TRP A 763 -12.88 7.97 -16.22
CA TRP A 763 -13.94 8.21 -15.24
C TRP A 763 -15.04 9.09 -15.82
N ASN A 764 -14.64 10.15 -16.54
CA ASN A 764 -15.58 11.11 -17.13
C ASN A 764 -15.93 10.79 -18.60
N ASN A 765 -15.28 9.81 -19.21
CA ASN A 765 -15.36 9.49 -20.64
C ASN A 765 -15.10 10.73 -21.53
N SER A 766 -14.16 11.58 -21.11
CA SER A 766 -13.83 12.84 -21.79
C SER A 766 -12.45 12.77 -22.45
N TRP A 767 -12.31 13.48 -23.56
CA TRP A 767 -11.07 13.54 -24.34
C TRP A 767 -10.52 14.94 -24.39
N SER A 768 -9.22 15.06 -24.12
CA SER A 768 -8.48 16.31 -24.22
C SER A 768 -7.27 16.14 -25.11
N LEU A 769 -6.91 17.21 -25.81
CA LEU A 769 -5.70 17.34 -26.61
C LEU A 769 -4.80 18.34 -25.89
N LEU A 770 -3.55 17.95 -25.67
CA LEU A 770 -2.52 18.76 -25.01
C LEU A 770 -1.38 19.02 -25.98
N GLY A 771 -0.85 20.25 -25.99
CA GLY A 771 0.32 20.61 -26.77
C GLY A 771 1.20 21.63 -26.05
N LEU A 772 2.51 21.45 -26.17
CA LEU A 772 3.52 22.35 -25.65
C LEU A 772 3.77 23.48 -26.66
N VAL A 773 3.33 24.69 -26.35
CA VAL A 773 3.39 25.85 -27.23
C VAL A 773 4.47 26.84 -26.78
N ARG A 774 5.24 27.32 -27.75
CA ARG A 774 6.27 28.36 -27.58
C ARG A 774 5.63 29.75 -27.52
N ARG A 775 5.95 30.52 -26.47
CA ARG A 775 5.52 31.92 -26.30
C ARG A 775 6.41 32.93 -27.03
N THR A 776 7.66 32.56 -27.30
CA THR A 776 8.65 33.39 -28.01
C THR A 776 9.25 32.62 -29.20
N SER A 777 9.87 33.33 -30.16
CA SER A 777 10.37 32.74 -31.40
C SER A 777 11.80 32.17 -31.34
N GLN A 778 12.51 32.31 -30.21
CA GLN A 778 13.88 31.83 -30.02
C GLN A 778 13.96 31.04 -28.71
N ILE A 779 13.97 29.70 -28.76
CA ILE A 779 13.77 28.88 -27.55
C ILE A 779 14.68 27.62 -27.47
N SER A 780 14.93 26.89 -28.57
CA SER A 780 15.59 25.58 -28.46
C SER A 780 16.99 25.64 -27.83
N SER A 781 17.81 26.64 -28.16
CA SER A 781 19.15 26.84 -27.59
C SER A 781 19.19 27.27 -26.12
N GLU A 782 18.05 27.62 -25.51
CA GLU A 782 17.99 28.05 -24.10
C GLU A 782 17.85 26.87 -23.14
N THR A 783 17.35 25.72 -23.60
CA THR A 783 17.26 24.50 -22.80
C THR A 783 18.53 23.64 -22.91
N ILE A 784 18.84 22.85 -21.87
CA ILE A 784 19.93 21.87 -21.90
C ILE A 784 19.74 20.91 -23.06
N ILE A 785 18.53 20.38 -23.22
CA ILE A 785 18.24 19.37 -24.24
C ILE A 785 18.40 19.94 -25.66
N GLY A 786 17.99 21.17 -25.91
CA GLY A 786 18.16 21.77 -27.23
C GLY A 786 19.62 22.16 -27.52
N ARG A 787 20.41 22.58 -26.52
CA ARG A 787 21.86 22.81 -26.70
C ARG A 787 22.63 21.52 -26.94
N GLU A 788 22.40 20.50 -26.12
CA GLU A 788 23.21 19.29 -26.13
C GLU A 788 22.75 18.27 -27.18
N MET A 789 21.45 18.17 -27.44
CA MET A 789 20.89 17.19 -28.38
C MET A 789 20.44 17.79 -29.71
N GLY A 790 20.38 19.13 -29.81
CA GLY A 790 19.84 19.82 -30.99
C GLY A 790 18.34 19.59 -31.19
N MET A 791 17.62 19.25 -30.11
CA MET A 791 16.19 18.99 -30.14
C MET A 791 15.41 20.30 -30.11
N ASP A 792 14.47 20.47 -31.05
CA ASP A 792 13.52 21.58 -30.99
C ASP A 792 12.36 21.21 -30.05
N ILE A 793 12.12 22.06 -29.05
CA ILE A 793 11.16 21.80 -27.98
C ILE A 793 9.94 22.72 -28.14
N GLY A 794 8.76 22.10 -28.04
CA GLY A 794 7.48 22.77 -28.23
C GLY A 794 7.18 23.10 -29.69
N MET A 795 6.02 23.70 -29.92
CA MET A 795 5.55 24.09 -31.25
C MET A 795 5.04 25.53 -31.25
N SER A 796 4.96 26.17 -32.41
CA SER A 796 4.29 27.47 -32.56
C SER A 796 2.77 27.33 -32.39
N ALA A 797 2.10 28.43 -32.03
CA ALA A 797 0.64 28.46 -31.93
C ALA A 797 -0.06 28.07 -33.26
N SER A 798 0.54 28.41 -34.40
CA SER A 798 0.07 27.99 -35.73
C SER A 798 0.20 26.50 -35.98
N GLU A 799 1.31 25.88 -35.54
CA GLU A 799 1.51 24.43 -35.64
C GLU A 799 0.53 23.66 -34.75
N PHE A 800 0.28 24.17 -33.53
CA PHE A 800 -0.72 23.61 -32.63
C PHE A 800 -2.13 23.66 -33.23
N SER A 801 -2.53 24.83 -33.75
CA SER A 801 -3.84 25.00 -34.41
C SER A 801 -3.99 24.06 -35.60
N SER A 802 -2.95 23.94 -36.42
CA SER A 802 -2.93 23.03 -37.58
C SER A 802 -3.04 21.57 -37.16
N TRP A 803 -2.39 21.18 -36.05
CA TRP A 803 -2.49 19.82 -35.52
C TRP A 803 -3.87 19.52 -34.94
N LEU A 804 -4.47 20.48 -34.24
CA LEU A 804 -5.84 20.39 -33.73
C LEU A 804 -6.84 20.19 -34.87
N ASP A 805 -6.73 20.96 -35.96
CA ASP A 805 -7.64 20.87 -37.10
C ASP A 805 -7.49 19.53 -37.85
N ARG A 806 -6.25 19.06 -38.07
CA ARG A 806 -6.02 17.71 -38.61
C ARG A 806 -6.60 16.62 -37.72
N THR A 807 -6.44 16.75 -36.40
CA THR A 807 -7.01 15.80 -35.44
C THR A 807 -8.53 15.78 -35.54
N LYS A 808 -9.19 16.94 -35.57
CA LYS A 808 -10.65 17.03 -35.78
C LYS A 808 -11.08 16.39 -37.09
N GLN A 809 -10.34 16.61 -38.17
CA GLN A 809 -10.63 16.02 -39.47
C GLN A 809 -10.53 14.49 -39.44
N ASN A 810 -9.45 13.95 -38.89
CA ASN A 810 -9.23 12.51 -38.75
C ASN A 810 -10.32 11.85 -37.88
N LEU A 811 -10.72 12.50 -36.79
CA LEU A 811 -11.80 12.02 -35.93
C LEU A 811 -13.17 12.09 -36.62
N GLY A 812 -13.42 13.11 -37.43
CA GLY A 812 -14.69 13.30 -38.16
C GLY A 812 -14.92 12.29 -39.29
N ILE A 813 -13.86 11.68 -39.82
CA ILE A 813 -13.96 10.66 -40.88
C ILE A 813 -14.08 9.23 -40.34
N LEU A 814 -13.92 9.01 -39.03
CA LEU A 814 -14.06 7.70 -38.41
C LEU A 814 -15.43 7.10 -38.73
N GLN A 815 -15.42 5.92 -39.36
CA GLN A 815 -16.62 5.15 -39.66
C GLN A 815 -16.78 4.01 -38.65
N PRO A 816 -18.02 3.57 -38.36
CA PRO A 816 -18.25 2.35 -37.61
C PRO A 816 -17.68 1.16 -38.40
N THR A 817 -16.50 0.69 -38.04
CA THR A 817 -15.96 -0.54 -38.61
C THR A 817 -16.71 -1.73 -38.00
N PRO A 818 -17.25 -2.67 -38.79
CA PRO A 818 -17.62 -3.98 -38.27
C PRO A 818 -16.38 -4.53 -37.56
N GLY A 819 -16.51 -4.92 -36.29
CA GLY A 819 -15.38 -5.42 -35.51
C GLY A 819 -14.64 -6.51 -36.29
N PRO A 820 -13.30 -6.59 -36.21
CA PRO A 820 -12.55 -7.53 -37.02
C PRO A 820 -13.01 -8.96 -36.70
N ALA A 821 -13.70 -9.58 -37.66
CA ALA A 821 -13.89 -11.02 -37.77
C ALA A 821 -12.65 -11.62 -38.47
N SER A 822 -11.46 -11.27 -37.99
CA SER A 822 -10.23 -11.93 -38.40
C SER A 822 -10.03 -13.11 -37.43
N ASP A 823 -10.36 -14.32 -37.89
CA ASP A 823 -10.05 -15.58 -37.22
C ASP A 823 -8.53 -15.89 -37.25
N THR A 824 -7.72 -15.05 -37.90
CA THR A 824 -6.27 -15.26 -38.02
C THR A 824 -5.56 -14.75 -36.78
N ASP A 825 -4.78 -15.62 -36.15
CA ASP A 825 -3.94 -15.28 -35.01
C ASP A 825 -2.93 -14.18 -35.37
N PRO A 826 -2.96 -13.00 -34.72
CA PRO A 826 -2.04 -11.90 -35.02
C PRO A 826 -0.58 -12.19 -34.61
N LEU A 827 -0.34 -13.25 -33.83
CA LEU A 827 1.00 -13.68 -33.42
C LEU A 827 1.20 -15.18 -33.69
N PRO A 828 1.46 -15.58 -34.96
CA PRO A 828 1.63 -16.98 -35.36
C PRO A 828 3.04 -17.51 -35.08
N LEU A 829 3.61 -17.19 -33.91
CA LEU A 829 4.97 -17.56 -33.52
C LEU A 829 4.98 -18.51 -32.32
N HIS A 830 5.98 -19.38 -32.30
CA HIS A 830 6.33 -20.16 -31.12
C HIS A 830 7.53 -19.54 -30.42
N PHE A 831 7.47 -19.54 -29.09
CA PHE A 831 8.50 -19.00 -28.24
C PHE A 831 9.21 -20.12 -27.50
N GLU A 832 10.54 -20.07 -27.54
CA GLU A 832 11.40 -21.00 -26.83
C GLU A 832 12.05 -20.29 -25.65
N TYR A 833 12.16 -20.99 -24.53
CA TYR A 833 12.88 -20.47 -23.38
C TYR A 833 14.37 -20.52 -23.67
N ASN A 834 15.11 -19.48 -23.33
CA ASN A 834 16.55 -19.36 -23.61
C ASN A 834 17.44 -20.26 -22.74
N SER A 835 16.85 -21.22 -22.04
CA SER A 835 17.51 -22.21 -21.19
C SER A 835 16.72 -23.51 -21.15
N THR A 836 17.34 -24.60 -20.68
CA THR A 836 16.62 -25.85 -20.43
C THR A 836 15.97 -25.83 -19.04
N PRO A 837 14.88 -26.60 -18.81
CA PRO A 837 14.28 -26.73 -17.50
C PRO A 837 15.28 -27.16 -16.41
N GLU A 838 16.22 -28.04 -16.74
CA GLU A 838 17.23 -28.58 -15.81
C GLU A 838 18.19 -27.49 -15.35
N VAL A 839 18.63 -26.63 -16.27
CA VAL A 839 19.53 -25.51 -15.95
C VAL A 839 18.82 -24.50 -15.05
N TYR A 840 17.57 -24.14 -15.36
CA TYR A 840 16.80 -23.23 -14.52
C TYR A 840 16.53 -23.82 -13.13
N LYS A 841 16.17 -25.11 -13.04
CA LYS A 841 16.00 -25.82 -11.75
C LYS A 841 17.29 -25.91 -10.95
N SER A 842 18.45 -26.04 -11.62
CA SER A 842 19.75 -25.99 -10.96
C SER A 842 20.03 -24.59 -10.37
N ALA A 843 19.69 -23.53 -11.12
CA ALA A 843 19.81 -22.16 -10.63
C ALA A 843 18.88 -21.87 -9.44
N ILE A 844 17.67 -22.44 -9.40
CA ILE A 844 16.78 -22.37 -8.21
C ILE A 844 17.47 -22.96 -6.98
N LYS A 845 18.06 -24.16 -7.11
CA LYS A 845 18.78 -24.80 -5.99
C LYS A 845 19.98 -23.98 -5.53
N ALA A 846 20.70 -23.36 -6.46
CA ALA A 846 21.80 -22.45 -6.12
C ALA A 846 21.30 -21.20 -5.38
N CYS A 847 20.15 -20.62 -5.79
CA CYS A 847 19.50 -19.54 -5.05
C CYS A 847 19.19 -19.97 -3.60
N GLN A 848 18.60 -21.16 -3.41
CA GLN A 848 18.28 -21.69 -2.09
C GLN A 848 19.54 -21.90 -1.23
N SER A 849 20.64 -22.36 -1.82
CA SER A 849 21.93 -22.48 -1.11
C SER A 849 22.42 -21.11 -0.64
N HIS A 850 22.41 -20.09 -1.50
CA HIS A 850 22.80 -18.74 -1.12
C HIS A 850 21.91 -18.16 -0.01
N ILE A 851 20.61 -18.42 -0.06
CA ILE A 851 19.66 -18.02 0.99
C ILE A 851 19.99 -18.74 2.29
N ALA A 852 20.27 -20.04 2.25
CA ALA A 852 20.61 -20.82 3.43
C ALA A 852 21.91 -20.37 4.10
N ASP A 853 22.87 -19.92 3.30
CA ASP A 853 24.16 -19.37 3.74
C ASP A 853 24.06 -17.91 4.22
N GLY A 854 22.85 -17.34 4.22
CA GLY A 854 22.60 -15.96 4.68
C GLY A 854 22.98 -14.87 3.68
N ASN A 855 23.35 -15.22 2.44
CA ASN A 855 23.73 -14.22 1.43
C ASN A 855 22.55 -13.40 0.89
N SER A 856 21.32 -13.89 1.04
CA SER A 856 20.09 -13.23 0.59
C SER A 856 18.89 -13.83 1.35
N TYR A 857 17.74 -13.18 1.26
CA TYR A 857 16.44 -13.60 1.82
C TYR A 857 15.49 -14.07 0.71
N GLU A 858 15.56 -13.42 -0.45
CA GLU A 858 14.76 -13.69 -1.65
C GLU A 858 15.59 -13.35 -2.89
N LEU A 859 15.53 -14.19 -3.93
CA LEU A 859 16.15 -13.95 -5.23
C LEU A 859 15.09 -14.10 -6.34
N CYS A 860 14.78 -13.02 -7.06
CA CYS A 860 13.87 -13.05 -8.21
C CYS A 860 14.61 -13.53 -9.45
N LEU A 861 14.73 -14.86 -9.59
CA LEU A 861 15.39 -15.52 -10.70
C LEU A 861 14.54 -15.42 -11.98
N THR A 862 15.14 -14.94 -13.07
CA THR A 862 14.42 -14.74 -14.33
C THR A 862 15.13 -15.35 -15.54
N GLY A 863 14.39 -15.47 -16.64
CA GLY A 863 14.90 -15.78 -17.96
C GLY A 863 13.98 -15.20 -19.03
N GLN A 864 14.21 -15.56 -20.29
CA GLN A 864 13.45 -15.02 -21.40
C GLN A 864 13.00 -16.11 -22.38
N TYR A 865 11.81 -15.90 -22.89
CA TYR A 865 11.29 -16.57 -24.07
C TYR A 865 11.60 -15.71 -25.29
N ALA A 866 12.10 -16.31 -26.36
CA ALA A 866 12.43 -15.60 -27.60
C ALA A 866 11.85 -16.32 -28.83
N SER A 867 11.60 -15.54 -29.87
CA SER A 867 11.24 -16.03 -31.20
C SER A 867 11.85 -15.11 -32.26
N SER A 868 12.23 -15.67 -33.41
CA SER A 868 12.69 -14.89 -34.56
C SER A 868 11.51 -14.44 -35.40
N THR A 869 11.53 -13.17 -35.81
CA THR A 869 10.56 -12.58 -36.74
C THR A 869 11.15 -12.46 -38.16
N SER A 870 12.33 -13.02 -38.42
CA SER A 870 13.00 -12.92 -39.73
C SER A 870 12.10 -13.44 -40.85
N GLY A 871 11.87 -12.62 -41.87
CA GLY A 871 11.02 -12.95 -43.01
C GLY A 871 9.51 -12.87 -42.77
N LEU A 872 9.07 -12.40 -41.59
CA LEU A 872 7.66 -12.20 -41.25
C LEU A 872 7.36 -10.70 -41.08
N SER A 873 6.24 -10.26 -41.64
CA SER A 873 5.68 -8.93 -41.37
C SER A 873 4.57 -9.06 -40.34
N LEU A 874 4.85 -8.67 -39.10
CA LEU A 874 3.88 -8.70 -38.00
C LEU A 874 3.22 -7.34 -37.83
N ASP A 875 1.89 -7.34 -37.71
CA ASP A 875 1.14 -6.15 -37.30
C ASP A 875 1.17 -6.04 -35.77
N TYR A 876 2.14 -5.29 -35.24
CA TYR A 876 2.28 -5.07 -33.80
C TYR A 876 1.08 -4.38 -33.16
N LEU A 877 0.29 -3.58 -33.91
CA LEU A 877 -0.93 -2.99 -33.37
C LEU A 877 -2.01 -4.07 -33.19
N ALA A 878 -2.18 -4.97 -34.15
CA ALA A 878 -3.08 -6.12 -34.01
C ALA A 878 -2.66 -7.04 -32.85
N VAL A 879 -1.35 -7.29 -32.70
CA VAL A 879 -0.80 -8.03 -31.55
C VAL A 879 -1.15 -7.32 -30.24
N TYR A 880 -0.86 -6.03 -30.12
CA TYR A 880 -1.15 -5.27 -28.90
C TYR A 880 -2.66 -5.25 -28.59
N LYS A 881 -3.53 -4.99 -29.56
CA LYS A 881 -5.00 -5.01 -29.38
C LYS A 881 -5.48 -6.37 -28.86
N HIS A 882 -4.92 -7.48 -29.38
CA HIS A 882 -5.21 -8.82 -28.88
C HIS A 882 -4.78 -8.98 -27.42
N PHE A 883 -3.56 -8.54 -27.08
CA PHE A 883 -3.00 -8.67 -25.73
C PHE A 883 -3.75 -7.84 -24.71
N ARG A 884 -4.01 -6.56 -25.04
CA ARG A 884 -4.80 -5.61 -24.26
C ARG A 884 -6.19 -6.16 -23.90
N THR A 885 -6.83 -6.86 -24.84
CA THR A 885 -8.17 -7.43 -24.62
C THR A 885 -8.13 -8.66 -23.70
N GLN A 886 -7.08 -9.47 -23.79
CA GLN A 886 -6.96 -10.72 -23.02
C GLN A 886 -6.43 -10.49 -21.60
N ASN A 887 -5.53 -9.50 -21.46
CA ASN A 887 -4.83 -9.16 -20.23
C ASN A 887 -4.92 -7.65 -19.96
N PRO A 888 -6.12 -7.10 -19.72
CA PRO A 888 -6.25 -5.68 -19.38
C PRO A 888 -5.48 -5.40 -18.07
N ALA A 889 -4.69 -4.33 -18.06
CA ALA A 889 -3.86 -3.94 -16.94
C ALA A 889 -3.94 -2.42 -16.67
N SER A 890 -3.62 -2.02 -15.44
CA SER A 890 -3.67 -0.63 -14.99
C SER A 890 -2.57 0.25 -15.62
N HIS A 891 -1.43 -0.36 -15.97
CA HIS A 891 -0.26 0.31 -16.53
C HIS A 891 0.23 -0.39 -17.82
N ALA A 892 -0.69 -0.66 -18.75
CA ALA A 892 -0.35 -1.19 -20.07
C ALA A 892 0.32 -0.10 -20.92
N ALA A 893 1.07 -0.52 -21.96
CA ALA A 893 1.66 0.42 -22.90
C ALA A 893 1.92 -0.19 -24.27
N PHE A 894 1.83 0.64 -25.31
CA PHE A 894 2.28 0.36 -26.67
C PHE A 894 3.17 1.49 -27.16
N VAL A 895 4.47 1.22 -27.31
CA VAL A 895 5.48 2.24 -27.61
C VAL A 895 6.35 1.76 -28.76
N SER A 896 6.64 2.61 -29.73
CA SER A 896 7.52 2.26 -30.85
C SER A 896 8.59 3.33 -31.09
N PHE A 897 9.81 2.85 -31.31
CA PHE A 897 11.00 3.60 -31.68
C PHE A 897 11.58 3.02 -33.00
N PRO A 898 11.13 3.52 -34.17
CA PRO A 898 11.54 2.95 -35.46
C PRO A 898 13.04 3.06 -35.74
N ASP A 899 13.72 4.13 -35.30
CA ASP A 899 15.18 4.32 -35.49
C ASP A 899 16.01 3.20 -34.90
N THR A 900 15.61 2.71 -33.72
CA THR A 900 16.28 1.61 -33.01
C THR A 900 15.59 0.28 -33.27
N LYS A 901 14.57 0.24 -34.14
CA LYS A 901 13.72 -0.92 -34.44
C LYS A 901 13.15 -1.57 -33.18
N THR A 902 12.81 -0.78 -32.16
CA THR A 902 12.30 -1.26 -30.88
C THR A 902 10.81 -0.98 -30.77
N THR A 903 10.00 -2.00 -30.47
CA THR A 903 8.57 -1.85 -30.17
C THR A 903 8.21 -2.63 -28.91
N ILE A 904 7.53 -1.96 -27.97
CA ILE A 904 7.20 -2.50 -26.64
C ILE A 904 5.68 -2.63 -26.54
N MET A 905 5.22 -3.82 -26.18
CA MET A 905 3.80 -4.17 -26.00
C MET A 905 3.62 -4.71 -24.58
N SER A 906 3.35 -3.81 -23.63
CA SER A 906 3.26 -4.09 -22.19
C SER A 906 1.81 -4.23 -21.72
N CYS A 907 1.56 -5.23 -20.87
CA CYS A 907 0.35 -5.39 -20.08
C CYS A 907 0.69 -5.46 -18.58
N SER A 908 1.57 -4.56 -18.12
CA SER A 908 2.04 -4.56 -16.74
C SER A 908 0.93 -4.12 -15.76
N PRO A 909 0.65 -4.91 -14.70
CA PRO A 909 -0.26 -4.51 -13.63
C PRO A 909 0.45 -3.76 -12.50
N GLU A 910 1.79 -3.77 -12.45
CA GLU A 910 2.54 -3.35 -11.27
C GLU A 910 3.10 -1.93 -11.44
N LEU A 911 2.74 -1.06 -10.49
CA LEU A 911 3.31 0.28 -10.36
C LEU A 911 4.69 0.16 -9.71
N PHE A 912 5.73 0.58 -10.44
CA PHE A 912 7.06 0.74 -9.84
C PHE A 912 7.03 1.92 -8.88
N ILE A 913 6.74 3.12 -9.40
CA ILE A 913 6.67 4.34 -8.61
C ILE A 913 5.84 5.42 -9.32
N ARG A 914 5.12 6.21 -8.53
CA ARG A 914 4.44 7.42 -8.94
C ARG A 914 4.93 8.60 -8.10
N PHE A 915 5.13 9.72 -8.76
CA PHE A 915 5.44 11.01 -8.17
C PHE A 915 4.26 11.95 -8.40
N ASP A 916 3.68 12.41 -7.30
CA ASP A 916 2.69 13.49 -7.34
C ASP A 916 3.42 14.83 -7.49
N GLY A 917 2.87 15.69 -8.35
CA GLY A 917 3.38 17.04 -8.57
C GLY A 917 3.22 17.94 -7.33
N GLU A 918 3.32 19.25 -7.52
CA GLU A 918 3.44 20.23 -6.43
C GLU A 918 2.31 20.19 -5.38
N ASN A 919 1.10 19.75 -5.73
CA ASN A 919 -0.05 19.69 -4.81
C ASN A 919 -0.06 18.48 -3.87
N GLY A 920 1.09 17.83 -3.65
CA GLY A 920 1.21 16.70 -2.72
C GLY A 920 2.63 16.17 -2.52
N ARG A 921 3.55 16.38 -3.48
CA ARG A 921 4.96 15.91 -3.47
C ARG A 921 5.11 14.55 -2.79
N GLN A 922 4.36 13.57 -3.23
CA GLN A 922 4.37 12.23 -2.65
C GLN A 922 4.92 11.23 -3.65
N ALA A 923 5.84 10.39 -3.20
CA ALA A 923 6.23 9.17 -3.88
C ALA A 923 5.31 8.04 -3.40
N VAL A 924 4.77 7.27 -4.33
CA VAL A 924 3.92 6.11 -4.05
C VAL A 924 4.45 4.90 -4.81
N MET A 925 4.64 3.79 -4.12
CA MET A 925 5.03 2.51 -4.70
C MET A 925 4.02 1.43 -4.29
N LYS A 926 3.66 0.54 -5.22
CA LYS A 926 2.67 -0.52 -4.98
C LYS A 926 3.23 -1.89 -5.42
N PRO A 927 4.11 -2.52 -4.62
CA PRO A 927 4.62 -3.84 -4.95
C PRO A 927 3.50 -4.88 -4.99
N ILE A 928 3.61 -5.81 -5.94
CA ILE A 928 2.72 -6.96 -6.07
C ILE A 928 3.52 -8.23 -5.83
N LYS A 929 3.16 -8.99 -4.78
CA LYS A 929 3.71 -10.33 -4.50
C LYS A 929 2.58 -11.26 -4.10
N GLY A 930 2.60 -12.46 -4.67
CA GLY A 930 1.50 -13.43 -4.58
C GLY A 930 0.38 -13.18 -5.57
N THR A 931 -0.10 -14.26 -6.21
CA THR A 931 -1.18 -14.19 -7.19
C THR A 931 -2.03 -15.46 -7.18
N LEU A 932 -3.31 -15.31 -6.87
CA LEU A 932 -4.29 -16.38 -6.91
C LEU A 932 -5.15 -16.29 -8.18
N LYS A 933 -5.19 -17.38 -8.96
CA LYS A 933 -6.08 -17.46 -10.13
C LYS A 933 -7.55 -17.49 -9.73
N ARG A 934 -8.36 -16.59 -10.31
CA ARG A 934 -9.81 -16.54 -10.08
C ARG A 934 -10.53 -17.75 -10.68
N SER A 935 -11.65 -18.14 -10.08
CA SER A 935 -12.56 -19.13 -10.65
C SER A 935 -13.13 -18.68 -12.00
N LYS A 936 -13.46 -19.65 -12.86
CA LYS A 936 -14.09 -19.38 -14.17
C LYS A 936 -15.47 -18.74 -13.98
N CYS A 937 -15.85 -17.82 -14.87
CA CYS A 937 -17.21 -17.27 -14.85
C CYS A 937 -18.23 -18.39 -15.07
N ARG A 938 -19.29 -18.41 -14.26
CA ARG A 938 -20.45 -19.30 -14.44
C ARG A 938 -21.13 -19.08 -15.81
N CYS A 939 -21.00 -17.87 -16.35
CA CYS A 939 -21.46 -17.44 -17.67
C CYS A 939 -20.57 -17.87 -18.85
N GLY A 940 -19.50 -18.66 -18.63
CA GLY A 940 -18.57 -19.04 -19.69
C GLY A 940 -17.72 -17.90 -20.27
N GLY A 941 -17.69 -16.73 -19.61
CA GLY A 941 -16.96 -15.54 -20.07
C GLY A 941 -17.80 -14.53 -20.86
N LEU A 942 -19.11 -14.78 -21.00
CA LEU A 942 -20.04 -13.85 -21.66
C LEU A 942 -20.08 -12.46 -21.01
N CYS A 943 -19.73 -12.33 -19.73
CA CYS A 943 -19.59 -11.04 -19.02
C CYS A 943 -18.51 -10.11 -19.61
N LYS A 944 -17.60 -10.63 -20.44
CA LYS A 944 -16.60 -9.83 -21.17
C LYS A 944 -17.17 -9.14 -22.40
N LEU A 945 -18.38 -9.52 -22.84
CA LEU A 945 -19.07 -8.85 -23.95
C LEU A 945 -19.76 -7.57 -23.45
N PRO A 946 -19.77 -6.48 -24.25
CA PRO A 946 -20.43 -5.23 -23.90
C PRO A 946 -21.91 -5.41 -23.51
N THR A 947 -22.58 -6.39 -24.12
CA THR A 947 -24.00 -6.74 -23.90
C THR A 947 -24.30 -7.36 -22.53
N CYS A 948 -23.27 -7.80 -21.78
CA CYS A 948 -23.43 -8.49 -20.49
C CYS A 948 -22.89 -7.67 -19.30
N ARG A 949 -22.47 -6.40 -19.51
CA ARG A 949 -21.94 -5.53 -18.44
C ARG A 949 -22.89 -5.40 -17.24
N GLN A 950 -24.21 -5.47 -17.46
CA GLN A 950 -25.22 -5.45 -16.41
C GLN A 950 -25.10 -6.62 -15.41
N HIS A 951 -24.54 -7.76 -15.82
CA HIS A 951 -24.35 -8.94 -14.96
C HIS A 951 -22.90 -9.16 -14.50
N LYS A 952 -21.95 -8.26 -14.84
CA LYS A 952 -20.54 -8.42 -14.46
C LYS A 952 -20.37 -8.43 -12.95
N ALA A 953 -21.02 -7.50 -12.25
CA ALA A 953 -20.98 -7.43 -10.79
C ALA A 953 -21.52 -8.71 -10.13
N GLU A 954 -22.62 -9.27 -10.63
CA GLU A 954 -23.19 -10.53 -10.14
C GLU A 954 -22.26 -11.73 -10.40
N CYS A 955 -21.65 -11.79 -11.58
CA CYS A 955 -20.68 -12.81 -11.93
C CYS A 955 -19.41 -12.72 -11.05
N ASP A 956 -18.92 -11.51 -10.78
CA ASP A 956 -17.77 -11.28 -9.91
C ASP A 956 -18.10 -11.63 -8.45
N ALA A 957 -19.28 -11.26 -7.95
CA ALA A 957 -19.76 -11.66 -6.63
C ALA A 957 -19.92 -13.19 -6.50
N ALA A 958 -20.44 -13.86 -7.54
CA ALA A 958 -20.55 -15.31 -7.56
C ALA A 958 -19.18 -16.01 -7.61
N ARG A 959 -18.21 -15.45 -8.36
CA ARG A 959 -16.82 -15.95 -8.37
C ARG A 959 -16.18 -15.77 -7.01
N TYR A 960 -16.35 -14.60 -6.39
CA TYR A 960 -15.83 -14.32 -5.06
C TYR A 960 -16.33 -15.33 -4.02
N LYS A 961 -17.63 -15.64 -4.00
CA LYS A 961 -18.20 -16.67 -3.10
C LYS A 961 -17.63 -18.07 -3.33
N ILE A 962 -17.29 -18.42 -4.57
CA ILE A 962 -16.65 -19.71 -4.88
C ILE A 962 -15.17 -19.69 -4.47
N ASP A 963 -14.52 -18.55 -4.61
CA ASP A 963 -13.11 -18.36 -4.31
C ASP A 963 -12.85 -18.03 -2.84
N GLU A 964 -13.88 -17.77 -2.01
CA GLU A 964 -13.74 -17.25 -0.64
C GLU A 964 -12.78 -18.10 0.22
N ASP A 965 -12.97 -19.41 0.27
CA ASP A 965 -12.07 -20.31 1.01
C ASP A 965 -10.64 -20.29 0.45
N ARG A 966 -10.49 -20.18 -0.88
CA ARG A 966 -9.19 -20.11 -1.56
C ARG A 966 -8.49 -18.78 -1.30
N ILE A 967 -9.25 -17.69 -1.24
CA ILE A 967 -8.78 -16.34 -0.91
C ILE A 967 -8.32 -16.33 0.54
N ASN A 968 -9.13 -16.85 1.47
CA ASN A 968 -8.78 -16.92 2.88
C ASN A 968 -7.50 -17.75 3.08
N ALA A 969 -7.40 -18.91 2.42
CA ALA A 969 -6.18 -19.72 2.44
C ALA A 969 -4.96 -18.95 1.89
N PHE A 970 -5.13 -18.26 0.76
CA PHE A 970 -4.07 -17.49 0.09
C PHE A 970 -3.60 -16.27 0.91
N VAL A 971 -4.51 -15.50 1.50
CA VAL A 971 -4.18 -14.33 2.35
C VAL A 971 -3.51 -14.79 3.65
N SER A 972 -3.83 -15.99 4.13
CA SER A 972 -3.21 -16.59 5.31
C SER A 972 -1.91 -17.36 5.03
N ASP A 973 -1.49 -17.47 3.76
CA ASP A 973 -0.31 -18.24 3.39
C ASP A 973 0.97 -17.56 3.91
N PRO A 974 1.75 -18.23 4.80
CA PRO A 974 2.99 -17.66 5.33
C PRO A 974 4.05 -17.38 4.27
N LYS A 975 4.06 -18.10 3.13
CA LYS A 975 4.99 -17.82 2.03
C LYS A 975 4.65 -16.49 1.36
N GLU A 976 3.38 -16.34 0.97
CA GLU A 976 2.90 -15.18 0.21
C GLU A 976 2.98 -13.88 1.03
N THR A 977 2.62 -13.96 2.31
CA THR A 977 2.74 -12.82 3.24
C THR A 977 4.19 -12.47 3.54
N ALA A 978 5.08 -13.46 3.63
CA ALA A 978 6.51 -13.24 3.83
C ALA A 978 7.19 -12.56 2.63
N GLU A 979 6.93 -13.05 1.41
CA GLU A 979 7.41 -12.43 0.17
C GLU A 979 6.94 -10.98 0.06
N ASN A 980 5.66 -10.72 0.34
CA ASN A 980 5.13 -9.38 0.31
C ASN A 980 5.78 -8.46 1.36
N LEU A 981 6.00 -8.98 2.58
CA LEU A 981 6.62 -8.23 3.67
C LEU A 981 8.08 -7.86 3.37
N MET A 982 8.87 -8.79 2.83
CA MET A 982 10.27 -8.55 2.42
C MET A 982 10.35 -7.37 1.46
N ILE A 983 9.49 -7.34 0.44
CA ILE A 983 9.47 -6.26 -0.54
C ILE A 983 8.91 -4.96 0.06
N ALA A 984 7.90 -5.03 0.94
CA ALA A 984 7.36 -3.85 1.60
C ALA A 984 8.42 -3.14 2.46
N ASP A 985 9.20 -3.88 3.25
CA ASP A 985 10.28 -3.31 4.06
C ASP A 985 11.45 -2.82 3.20
N LEU A 986 11.77 -3.48 2.09
CA LEU A 986 12.75 -3.00 1.11
C LEU A 986 12.32 -1.64 0.50
N ILE A 987 11.05 -1.52 0.13
CA ILE A 987 10.52 -0.28 -0.47
C ILE A 987 10.48 0.86 0.54
N ARG A 988 10.11 0.59 1.81
CA ARG A 988 10.21 1.60 2.88
C ARG A 988 11.63 2.15 2.97
N ALA A 989 12.63 1.27 2.97
CA ALA A 989 14.01 1.69 3.06
C ALA A 989 14.47 2.48 1.83
N ASN A 990 14.02 2.11 0.62
CA ASN A 990 14.31 2.88 -0.59
C ASN A 990 13.67 4.26 -0.59
N LEU A 991 12.43 4.40 -0.12
CA LEU A 991 11.80 5.71 0.02
C LEU A 991 12.51 6.56 1.07
N LEU A 992 13.02 5.95 2.15
CA LEU A 992 13.82 6.63 3.18
C LEU A 992 15.17 7.15 2.66
N GLU A 993 15.63 6.74 1.47
CA GLU A 993 16.83 7.32 0.85
C GLU A 993 16.61 8.78 0.42
N PHE A 994 15.38 9.23 0.22
CA PHE A 994 15.11 10.60 -0.25
C PHE A 994 13.84 11.27 0.26
N CYS A 995 12.87 10.53 0.80
CA CYS A 995 11.67 11.10 1.40
C CYS A 995 11.94 11.59 2.82
N ASP A 996 11.07 12.47 3.33
CA ASP A 996 11.07 12.82 4.75
C ASP A 996 10.82 11.56 5.60
N PRO A 997 11.73 11.17 6.50
CA PRO A 997 11.60 9.93 7.24
C PRO A 997 10.33 9.78 8.09
N SER A 998 9.75 10.88 8.57
CA SER A 998 8.48 10.87 9.32
C SER A 998 7.26 10.61 8.43
N SER A 999 7.38 10.83 7.13
CA SER A 999 6.29 10.71 6.16
C SER A 999 6.19 9.33 5.49
N VAL A 1000 7.23 8.50 5.62
CA VAL A 1000 7.27 7.17 5.00
C VAL A 1000 6.38 6.21 5.78
N ASP A 1001 5.29 5.75 5.18
CA ASP A 1001 4.32 4.86 5.82
C ASP A 1001 3.75 3.80 4.88
N VAL A 1002 3.35 2.66 5.45
CA VAL A 1002 2.68 1.56 4.77
C VAL A 1002 1.17 1.68 5.00
N THR A 1003 0.52 2.49 4.16
CA THR A 1003 -0.93 2.76 4.23
C THR A 1003 -1.79 1.52 4.01
N LYS A 1004 -1.31 0.55 3.23
CA LYS A 1004 -1.97 -0.75 3.04
C LYS A 1004 -0.91 -1.85 3.07
N LEU A 1005 -1.12 -2.88 3.88
CA LEU A 1005 -0.24 -4.04 4.00
C LEU A 1005 -1.06 -5.30 3.71
N PHE A 1006 -0.57 -6.15 2.80
CA PHE A 1006 -1.26 -7.39 2.38
C PHE A 1006 -2.69 -7.17 1.85
N ALA A 1007 -2.96 -6.02 1.22
CA ALA A 1007 -4.30 -5.73 0.72
C ALA A 1007 -4.62 -6.60 -0.49
N LEU A 1008 -5.73 -7.32 -0.44
CA LEU A 1008 -6.20 -8.13 -1.56
C LEU A 1008 -6.81 -7.23 -2.64
N GLU A 1009 -6.16 -7.10 -3.79
CA GLU A 1009 -6.71 -6.44 -4.96
C GLU A 1009 -7.25 -7.47 -5.96
N THR A 1010 -8.43 -7.18 -6.52
CA THR A 1010 -9.10 -8.04 -7.50
C THR A 1010 -8.89 -7.52 -8.91
N TYR A 1011 -8.24 -8.32 -9.75
CA TYR A 1011 -8.07 -8.07 -11.18
C TYR A 1011 -9.00 -8.97 -12.00
N GLU A 1012 -9.05 -8.76 -13.33
CA GLU A 1012 -9.99 -9.48 -14.22
C GLU A 1012 -9.86 -11.02 -14.12
N ASN A 1013 -8.62 -11.51 -14.08
CA ASN A 1013 -8.31 -12.95 -14.10
C ASN A 1013 -7.68 -13.48 -12.79
N VAL A 1014 -7.20 -12.61 -11.90
CA VAL A 1014 -6.44 -12.99 -10.70
C VAL A 1014 -6.81 -12.11 -9.49
N TYR A 1015 -6.56 -12.61 -8.27
CA TYR A 1015 -6.42 -11.81 -7.06
C TYR A 1015 -4.93 -11.67 -6.74
N SER A 1016 -4.50 -10.53 -6.20
CA SER A 1016 -3.10 -10.29 -5.84
C SER A 1016 -3.00 -9.59 -4.49
N LEU A 1017 -1.95 -9.90 -3.72
CA LEU A 1017 -1.63 -9.13 -2.51
C LEU A 1017 -0.79 -7.93 -2.90
N VAL A 1018 -1.24 -6.76 -2.48
CA VAL A 1018 -0.65 -5.47 -2.80
C VAL A 1018 -0.41 -4.71 -1.52
N SER A 1019 0.80 -4.18 -1.37
CA SER A 1019 1.10 -3.22 -0.31
C SER A 1019 1.24 -1.83 -0.92
N THR A 1020 0.85 -0.79 -0.20
CA THR A 1020 0.96 0.61 -0.66
C THR A 1020 1.82 1.38 0.32
N ILE A 1021 2.98 1.81 -0.17
CA ILE A 1021 3.95 2.57 0.61
C ILE A 1021 4.03 3.97 0.01
N VAL A 1022 3.97 4.97 0.87
CA VAL A 1022 4.00 6.39 0.50
C VAL A 1022 5.12 7.11 1.24
N GLY A 1023 5.62 8.21 0.68
CA GLY A 1023 6.57 9.11 1.34
C GLY A 1023 6.52 10.51 0.75
N ALA A 1024 6.65 11.55 1.58
CA ALA A 1024 6.72 12.93 1.14
C ALA A 1024 8.13 13.27 0.66
N ILE A 1025 8.22 13.94 -0.49
CA ILE A 1025 9.44 14.22 -1.21
C ILE A 1025 9.91 15.64 -0.89
N PRO A 1026 11.15 15.84 -0.41
CA PRO A 1026 11.67 17.17 -0.13
C PRO A 1026 11.80 18.00 -1.42
N PRO A 1027 11.67 19.35 -1.34
CA PRO A 1027 11.78 20.29 -2.46
C PRO A 1027 12.91 20.02 -3.45
N SER A 1028 14.02 19.57 -2.92
CA SER A 1028 15.30 19.45 -3.59
C SER A 1028 15.45 18.18 -4.44
N VAL A 1029 14.57 17.19 -4.31
CA VAL A 1029 14.63 15.92 -5.06
C VAL A 1029 13.59 15.90 -6.18
N GLY A 1030 14.04 15.65 -7.41
CA GLY A 1030 13.20 15.46 -8.60
C GLY A 1030 12.80 13.99 -8.83
N PRO A 1031 11.85 13.72 -9.75
CA PRO A 1031 11.38 12.36 -10.02
C PRO A 1031 12.47 11.43 -10.58
N VAL A 1032 13.42 11.94 -11.37
CA VAL A 1032 14.50 11.12 -11.94
C VAL A 1032 15.45 10.64 -10.85
N GLU A 1033 15.87 11.53 -9.95
CA GLU A 1033 16.71 11.18 -8.81
C GLU A 1033 16.00 10.24 -7.83
N GLY A 1034 14.71 10.49 -7.53
CA GLY A 1034 13.91 9.58 -6.70
C GLY A 1034 13.80 8.17 -7.32
N MET A 1035 13.57 8.08 -8.63
CA MET A 1035 13.59 6.79 -9.33
C MET A 1035 14.95 6.10 -9.26
N ARG A 1036 16.04 6.84 -9.47
CA ARG A 1036 17.41 6.30 -9.45
C ARG A 1036 17.70 5.60 -8.12
N ARG A 1037 17.34 6.22 -6.99
CA ARG A 1037 17.53 5.65 -5.64
C ARG A 1037 16.69 4.39 -5.39
N CYS A 1038 15.50 4.31 -5.97
CA CYS A 1038 14.66 3.11 -5.87
C CYS A 1038 15.03 1.99 -6.87
N PHE A 1039 15.78 2.28 -7.93
CA PHE A 1039 16.00 1.38 -9.06
C PHE A 1039 17.09 0.32 -8.80
N PRO A 1040 16.95 -0.92 -9.29
CA PRO A 1040 15.80 -1.50 -9.99
C PRO A 1040 14.61 -1.83 -9.07
N PRO A 1041 13.43 -2.12 -9.64
CA PRO A 1041 12.27 -2.56 -8.87
C PRO A 1041 12.59 -3.73 -7.93
N GLY A 1042 12.28 -3.57 -6.64
CA GLY A 1042 12.57 -4.56 -5.59
C GLY A 1042 11.94 -5.93 -5.88
N SER A 1043 10.71 -5.93 -6.41
CA SER A 1043 9.98 -7.15 -6.79
C SER A 1043 10.66 -7.97 -7.88
N MET A 1044 11.54 -7.35 -8.68
CA MET A 1044 12.30 -7.98 -9.76
C MET A 1044 13.77 -8.23 -9.39
N THR A 1045 14.19 -7.99 -8.15
CA THR A 1045 15.58 -8.21 -7.71
C THR A 1045 15.60 -9.24 -6.59
N GLY A 1046 15.46 -8.80 -5.35
CA GLY A 1046 15.63 -9.60 -4.16
C GLY A 1046 16.03 -8.72 -2.99
N ALA A 1047 16.13 -9.32 -1.81
CA ALA A 1047 16.53 -8.62 -0.59
C ALA A 1047 17.64 -9.41 0.12
N PRO A 1048 18.78 -8.81 0.50
CA PRO A 1048 19.19 -7.43 0.24
C PRO A 1048 19.52 -7.16 -1.25
N LYS A 1049 19.12 -5.99 -1.77
CA LYS A 1049 19.09 -5.64 -3.21
C LYS A 1049 20.45 -5.77 -3.89
N LEU A 1050 21.49 -5.11 -3.39
CA LEU A 1050 22.83 -5.11 -4.02
C LEU A 1050 23.38 -6.54 -4.16
N ARG A 1051 23.41 -7.27 -3.04
CA ARG A 1051 23.92 -8.65 -3.01
C ARG A 1051 23.08 -9.58 -3.89
N SER A 1052 21.76 -9.43 -3.86
CA SER A 1052 20.84 -10.22 -4.68
C SER A 1052 21.06 -9.99 -6.17
N VAL A 1053 21.27 -8.74 -6.61
CA VAL A 1053 21.58 -8.42 -8.01
C VAL A 1053 22.91 -9.04 -8.44
N GLN A 1054 23.95 -8.99 -7.61
CA GLN A 1054 25.24 -9.63 -7.91
C GLN A 1054 25.11 -11.15 -8.05
N LEU A 1055 24.33 -11.80 -7.18
CA LEU A 1055 24.04 -13.22 -7.27
C LEU A 1055 23.25 -13.56 -8.53
N LEU A 1056 22.21 -12.79 -8.85
CA LEU A 1056 21.39 -12.99 -10.06
C LEU A 1056 22.22 -12.85 -11.33
N ASP A 1057 23.14 -11.88 -11.38
CA ASP A 1057 24.05 -11.76 -12.52
C ASP A 1057 24.91 -13.01 -12.70
N MET A 1058 25.25 -13.76 -11.65
CA MET A 1058 25.97 -15.04 -11.80
C MET A 1058 25.05 -16.22 -12.13
N LEU A 1059 23.83 -16.23 -11.61
CA LEU A 1059 22.91 -17.36 -11.66
C LEU A 1059 22.03 -17.37 -12.93
N GLU A 1060 21.74 -16.20 -13.49
CA GLU A 1060 20.92 -16.10 -14.70
C GLU A 1060 21.71 -16.51 -15.95
N THR A 1061 21.07 -17.35 -16.77
CA THR A 1061 21.65 -17.84 -18.03
C THR A 1061 21.72 -16.77 -19.10
N SER A 1062 20.87 -15.74 -19.01
CA SER A 1062 20.91 -14.58 -19.89
C SER A 1062 22.06 -13.67 -19.48
N SER A 1063 22.80 -13.12 -20.43
CA SER A 1063 23.83 -12.12 -20.13
C SER A 1063 23.22 -10.81 -19.63
N ARG A 1064 22.01 -10.46 -20.11
CA ARG A 1064 21.29 -9.22 -19.79
C ARG A 1064 19.79 -9.46 -19.71
N ARG A 1065 19.07 -8.68 -18.89
CA ARG A 1065 17.60 -8.63 -18.92
C ARG A 1065 17.06 -7.61 -19.92
N GLY A 1066 17.84 -6.57 -20.26
CA GLY A 1066 17.46 -5.54 -21.22
C GLY A 1066 16.28 -4.69 -20.71
N ILE A 1067 15.26 -4.47 -21.55
CA ILE A 1067 14.07 -3.69 -21.17
C ILE A 1067 13.24 -4.43 -20.09
N TYR A 1068 13.21 -5.76 -20.12
CA TYR A 1068 12.50 -6.56 -19.12
C TYR A 1068 13.09 -6.37 -17.72
N SER A 1069 12.23 -6.35 -16.69
CA SER A 1069 12.58 -5.99 -15.30
C SER A 1069 13.03 -4.54 -15.08
N GLY A 1070 13.08 -3.72 -16.13
CA GLY A 1070 13.25 -2.27 -16.01
C GLY A 1070 11.96 -1.56 -15.62
N CYS A 1071 11.84 -0.28 -15.96
CA CYS A 1071 10.62 0.49 -15.79
C CYS A 1071 10.21 1.27 -17.05
N LEU A 1072 8.91 1.41 -17.28
CA LEU A 1072 8.34 2.10 -18.44
C LEU A 1072 7.21 3.04 -18.01
N GLY A 1073 7.22 4.26 -18.53
CA GLY A 1073 6.33 5.31 -18.07
C GLY A 1073 6.60 6.68 -18.67
N PHE A 1074 6.33 7.73 -17.88
CA PHE A 1074 6.54 9.11 -18.29
C PHE A 1074 7.14 10.00 -17.20
N LEU A 1075 7.82 11.06 -17.63
CA LEU A 1075 8.24 12.23 -16.87
C LEU A 1075 7.51 13.46 -17.45
N SER A 1076 6.65 14.06 -16.66
CA SER A 1076 5.85 15.23 -17.04
C SER A 1076 6.62 16.52 -16.77
N LEU A 1077 6.35 17.58 -17.52
CA LEU A 1077 7.02 18.89 -17.36
C LEU A 1077 6.72 19.59 -16.02
N ASP A 1078 5.73 19.08 -15.28
CA ASP A 1078 5.34 19.54 -13.94
C ASP A 1078 5.81 18.61 -12.82
N ASP A 1079 6.85 17.81 -13.08
CA ASP A 1079 7.48 16.84 -12.17
C ASP A 1079 6.60 15.67 -11.72
N ARG A 1080 5.40 15.54 -12.28
CA ARG A 1080 4.64 14.28 -12.18
C ARG A 1080 5.38 13.19 -12.96
N ALA A 1081 5.40 11.99 -12.40
CA ALA A 1081 5.97 10.84 -13.09
C ALA A 1081 5.23 9.58 -12.68
N VAL A 1082 5.02 8.67 -13.61
CA VAL A 1082 4.41 7.36 -13.34
C VAL A 1082 5.15 6.33 -14.16
N PHE A 1083 5.74 5.36 -13.47
CA PHE A 1083 6.46 4.25 -14.08
C PHE A 1083 5.93 2.92 -13.57
N SER A 1084 5.72 2.00 -14.51
CA SER A 1084 5.39 0.60 -14.25
C SER A 1084 6.64 -0.26 -14.28
N VAL A 1085 6.60 -1.40 -13.59
CA VAL A 1085 7.62 -2.44 -13.76
C VAL A 1085 7.43 -3.09 -15.13
N VAL A 1086 8.50 -3.30 -15.90
CA VAL A 1086 8.41 -3.98 -17.21
C VAL A 1086 8.31 -5.50 -17.02
N ILE A 1087 7.08 -5.95 -16.79
CA ILE A 1087 6.67 -7.36 -16.72
C ILE A 1087 5.47 -7.59 -17.65
N ARG A 1088 5.17 -8.85 -17.98
CA ARG A 1088 4.09 -9.21 -18.92
C ARG A 1088 4.14 -8.39 -20.21
N THR A 1089 5.36 -8.26 -20.75
CA THR A 1089 5.67 -7.35 -21.85
C THR A 1089 6.35 -8.12 -22.97
N LEU A 1090 5.88 -7.91 -24.19
CA LEU A 1090 6.58 -8.32 -25.41
C LEU A 1090 7.47 -7.17 -25.89
N VAL A 1091 8.71 -7.49 -26.23
CA VAL A 1091 9.68 -6.54 -26.79
C VAL A 1091 10.11 -7.05 -28.16
N ALA A 1092 9.76 -6.30 -29.21
CA ALA A 1092 10.32 -6.50 -30.53
C ALA A 1092 11.57 -5.62 -30.66
N HIS A 1093 12.70 -6.21 -31.02
CA HIS A 1093 13.92 -5.47 -31.34
C HIS A 1093 14.63 -6.12 -32.52
N GLY A 1094 14.78 -5.37 -33.62
CA GLY A 1094 15.28 -5.92 -34.88
C GLY A 1094 14.38 -7.06 -35.38
N ASP A 1095 14.98 -8.24 -35.60
CA ASP A 1095 14.27 -9.45 -36.05
C ASP A 1095 13.96 -10.43 -34.89
N GLN A 1096 13.95 -9.94 -33.65
CA GLN A 1096 13.66 -10.74 -32.47
C GLN A 1096 12.47 -10.21 -31.69
N LEU A 1097 11.68 -11.13 -31.16
CA LEU A 1097 10.58 -10.86 -30.25
C LEU A 1097 10.82 -11.63 -28.96
N SER A 1098 10.91 -10.92 -27.83
CA SER A 1098 11.20 -11.51 -26.52
C SER A 1098 10.10 -11.24 -25.50
N TYR A 1099 9.99 -12.17 -24.54
CA TYR A 1099 9.07 -12.12 -23.42
C TYR A 1099 9.78 -12.62 -22.16
N GLY A 1100 9.96 -11.75 -21.17
CA GLY A 1100 10.59 -12.13 -19.90
C GLY A 1100 9.63 -12.85 -18.95
N ALA A 1101 10.15 -13.85 -18.23
CA ALA A 1101 9.42 -14.56 -17.19
C ALA A 1101 10.35 -14.96 -16.04
N GLY A 1102 9.82 -15.03 -14.82
CA GLY A 1102 10.58 -15.38 -13.63
C GLY A 1102 9.72 -15.44 -12.37
N GLY A 1103 10.36 -15.74 -11.24
CA GLY A 1103 9.71 -15.91 -9.94
C GLY A 1103 10.65 -15.59 -8.79
N ALA A 1104 10.07 -15.24 -7.65
CA ALA A 1104 10.80 -15.07 -6.40
C ALA A 1104 11.17 -16.44 -5.85
N ILE A 1105 12.45 -16.68 -5.64
CA ILE A 1105 12.94 -17.88 -4.96
C ILE A 1105 13.16 -17.53 -3.50
N THR A 1106 12.43 -18.20 -2.63
CA THR A 1106 12.60 -18.16 -1.18
C THR A 1106 13.06 -19.52 -0.66
N TRP A 1107 13.37 -19.61 0.62
CA TRP A 1107 13.64 -20.90 1.26
C TRP A 1107 12.45 -21.87 1.15
N LEU A 1108 11.22 -21.35 1.14
CA LEU A 1108 9.98 -22.14 1.04
C LEU A 1108 9.61 -22.52 -0.41
N SER A 1109 10.41 -22.13 -1.40
CA SER A 1109 10.14 -22.42 -2.80
C SER A 1109 10.35 -23.91 -3.14
N GLU A 1110 9.37 -24.50 -3.81
CA GLU A 1110 9.47 -25.85 -4.35
C GLU A 1110 9.99 -25.80 -5.80
N VAL A 1111 11.12 -26.45 -6.08
CA VAL A 1111 11.86 -26.34 -7.36
C VAL A 1111 10.96 -26.58 -8.58
N ASP A 1112 10.16 -27.64 -8.57
CA ASP A 1112 9.24 -27.96 -9.66
C ASP A 1112 8.05 -27.00 -9.72
N GLY A 1113 7.61 -26.49 -8.58
CA GLY A 1113 6.54 -25.50 -8.46
C GLY A 1113 6.93 -24.15 -9.08
N GLU A 1114 8.14 -23.67 -8.78
CA GLU A 1114 8.66 -22.40 -9.32
C GLU A 1114 8.86 -22.47 -10.84
N TRP A 1115 9.40 -23.58 -11.36
CA TRP A 1115 9.46 -23.79 -12.81
C TRP A 1115 8.07 -23.81 -13.46
N ALA A 1116 7.11 -24.50 -12.83
CA ALA A 1116 5.73 -24.52 -13.31
C ALA A 1116 5.10 -23.12 -13.29
N GLU A 1117 5.44 -22.27 -12.31
CA GLU A 1117 5.00 -20.88 -12.24
C GLU A 1117 5.56 -20.02 -13.37
N VAL A 1118 6.85 -20.13 -13.68
CA VAL A 1118 7.48 -19.42 -14.82
C VAL A 1118 6.75 -19.75 -16.13
N VAL A 1119 6.52 -21.04 -16.37
CA VAL A 1119 5.79 -21.52 -17.55
C VAL A 1119 4.33 -21.04 -17.54
N LEU A 1120 3.68 -21.00 -16.37
CA LEU A 1120 2.31 -20.51 -16.22
C LEU A 1120 2.21 -19.01 -16.52
N LYS A 1121 3.14 -18.20 -16.01
CA LYS A 1121 3.22 -16.75 -16.29
C LYS A 1121 3.40 -16.50 -17.78
N ALA A 1122 4.27 -17.24 -18.45
CA ALA A 1122 4.42 -17.17 -19.90
C ALA A 1122 3.13 -17.58 -20.65
N LYS A 1123 2.52 -18.71 -20.29
CA LYS A 1123 1.27 -19.19 -20.90
C LYS A 1123 0.08 -18.25 -20.65
N SER A 1124 0.08 -17.49 -19.56
CA SER A 1124 -1.00 -16.54 -19.29
C SER A 1124 -1.11 -15.44 -20.35
N VAL A 1125 0.04 -15.07 -20.94
CA VAL A 1125 0.14 -14.03 -21.97
C VAL A 1125 0.28 -14.64 -23.36
N LEU A 1126 1.23 -15.56 -23.55
CA LEU A 1126 1.54 -16.18 -24.85
C LEU A 1126 0.60 -17.32 -25.24
N LYS A 1127 -0.19 -17.85 -24.29
CA LYS A 1127 -1.14 -18.97 -24.50
C LYS A 1127 -0.44 -20.22 -25.07
N GLY A 1128 -0.98 -20.81 -26.14
CA GLY A 1128 -0.44 -22.02 -26.79
C GLY A 1128 0.85 -21.79 -27.58
N ARG A 1129 1.41 -20.59 -27.55
CA ARG A 1129 2.62 -20.21 -28.29
C ARG A 1129 3.91 -20.55 -27.55
N VAL A 1130 3.82 -20.90 -26.27
CA VAL A 1130 4.97 -21.42 -25.52
C VAL A 1130 5.26 -22.84 -26.04
N ALA A 1131 6.45 -23.07 -26.59
CA ALA A 1131 6.87 -24.40 -27.00
C ALA A 1131 6.73 -25.39 -25.83
N LYS A 1132 6.29 -26.62 -26.10
CA LYS A 1132 6.30 -27.66 -25.04
C LYS A 1132 7.76 -27.92 -24.70
N ALA A 1133 8.16 -27.54 -23.49
CA ALA A 1133 9.35 -28.11 -22.88
C ALA A 1133 9.05 -29.60 -22.70
N GLU A 1134 9.58 -30.45 -23.57
CA GLU A 1134 9.55 -31.91 -23.41
C GLU A 1134 10.42 -32.34 -22.23
#